data_AF-A0A661TDS7-F1
#
_entry.id   AF-A0A661TDS7-F1
#
_cell.length_a   1.000
_cell.length_b   1.000
_cell.length_c   1.000
_cell.angle_alpha   90.00
_cell.angle_beta   90.00
_cell.angle_gamma   90.00
#
_symmetry.space_group_name_H-M   'P 1'
#
loop_
_entity.id
_entity.type
_entity.pdbx_description
1 polymer ?
#
loop_
_entity_poly.entity_id
_entity_poly.type
_entity_poly.pdbx_seq_one_letter_code
_entity_poly.pdbx_strand_id
1 'polypeptide(L)'
;MIDQFECIIHDLFNPDEKKGKLPVFDPGRHFNEKAGNRADIVKGMNAAFLITLAGDRHSYFSRAQSYLERLAQSAEWGEPAGFYLSVRNLIRDEIRTACEQYPDIRARIHTLCRWLADPENMGRPEERAEKIWSVFFPEGVDIYGNEQMRIEHLRSERKVRITGLNPAPLADPGRQLLFTSNILLTVPAENAVPEELGLSADLTRRILDVADEPQSYWYDHPMSIGVKPENNEVFYGLRGLSQAIEFERRRGNMPGRHITCVMSVSVTHRGLQQPAREYLREELRRLMDFSNIRLYVFTEADTRMLIERVLAPSAAHYMGRDHTREHLDVFGVDGEYGRHYSFLKAVSALWNILIDPEIKATFKIDLDQVFPQEELVAQSKASAFEHFKSALWGAQGTDRRGTQLTLGMLAGALVNRKDIDKGLFIPDVPFPDRPTSPEDMIFFSTLPQALSTEAEMMTRYNTDGLDGEHTCIQRVHVTGGTTGVLVESLRRFRPFTPSFMGRAEDQAYILSVLSGSGEKLAYLHKDGLIMRHDKEDFAAEAIKASSTGKIIGDYVRTLYFSAYARVLTRDISTLKRTLDPFTGCFISMLPVTVVSLRFCLRAASFFDAGMVDDGIDFVMTGVRRIRNALDFSGGENSLLRQAYEKERQGWDLYYDVLSALEQGLARDDAFSRGIREEARAIIGQCLITP
;
A
#
# COMPACT_ATOMS: atom_id res chain seq x y z
N MET A 1 -16.99 16.12 -27.60
CA MET A 1 -16.28 15.84 -26.34
C MET A 1 -15.22 14.79 -26.57
N ILE A 2 -15.59 13.61 -27.11
CA ILE A 2 -14.61 12.60 -27.47
C ILE A 2 -13.60 13.12 -28.50
N ASP A 3 -14.03 13.91 -29.48
CA ASP A 3 -13.13 14.53 -30.48
C ASP A 3 -12.05 15.44 -29.86
N GLN A 4 -12.33 16.07 -28.71
CA GLN A 4 -11.36 16.91 -28.00
C GLN A 4 -10.33 16.05 -27.26
N PHE A 5 -10.77 14.93 -26.69
CA PHE A 5 -9.88 13.94 -26.11
C PHE A 5 -9.00 13.29 -27.20
N GLU A 6 -9.60 12.84 -28.31
CA GLU A 6 -8.85 12.29 -29.44
C GLU A 6 -7.88 13.30 -30.03
N CYS A 7 -8.22 14.61 -30.05
CA CYS A 7 -7.28 15.66 -30.43
C CYS A 7 -6.07 15.73 -29.49
N ILE A 8 -6.28 15.63 -28.17
CA ILE A 8 -5.17 15.59 -27.20
C ILE A 8 -4.30 14.36 -27.50
N ILE A 9 -4.89 13.17 -27.57
CA ILE A 9 -4.14 11.93 -27.80
C ILE A 9 -3.39 11.98 -29.14
N HIS A 10 -4.01 12.53 -30.18
CA HIS A 10 -3.37 12.77 -31.46
C HIS A 10 -2.13 13.67 -31.33
N ASP A 11 -2.22 14.81 -30.64
CA ASP A 11 -1.06 15.69 -30.45
C ASP A 11 0.03 15.08 -29.53
N LEU A 12 -0.36 14.15 -28.63
CA LEU A 12 0.61 13.40 -27.83
C LEU A 12 1.35 12.35 -28.64
N PHE A 13 0.70 11.72 -29.62
CA PHE A 13 1.22 10.52 -30.29
C PHE A 13 1.54 10.65 -31.78
N ASN A 14 1.10 11.69 -32.46
CA ASN A 14 1.36 11.86 -33.89
C ASN A 14 2.52 12.85 -34.13
N PRO A 15 3.63 12.44 -34.76
CA PRO A 15 4.65 13.39 -35.21
C PRO A 15 4.11 14.27 -36.35
N ASP A 16 4.28 15.60 -36.24
CA ASP A 16 4.07 16.54 -37.35
C ASP A 16 5.38 17.30 -37.62
N GLU A 17 6.27 16.64 -38.36
CA GLU A 17 7.59 17.17 -38.75
C GLU A 17 7.49 18.49 -39.51
N LYS A 18 6.38 18.71 -40.25
CA LYS A 18 6.16 19.95 -41.02
C LYS A 18 5.87 21.16 -40.13
N LYS A 19 5.43 20.94 -38.89
CA LYS A 19 5.13 21.99 -37.90
C LYS A 19 6.11 22.00 -36.72
N GLY A 20 7.17 21.19 -36.76
CA GLY A 20 8.13 21.09 -35.65
C GLY A 20 7.53 20.51 -34.36
N LYS A 21 6.40 19.79 -34.43
CA LYS A 21 5.76 19.20 -33.24
C LYS A 21 6.49 17.91 -32.84
N LEU A 22 7.05 17.89 -31.63
CA LEU A 22 7.63 16.69 -31.03
C LEU A 22 6.54 15.94 -30.23
N PRO A 23 6.15 14.71 -30.60
CA PRO A 23 5.19 13.94 -29.81
C PRO A 23 5.80 13.52 -28.46
N VAL A 24 4.94 13.16 -27.50
CA VAL A 24 5.39 12.52 -26.25
C VAL A 24 5.96 11.13 -26.56
N PHE A 25 5.35 10.43 -27.51
CA PHE A 25 5.80 9.12 -28.01
C PHE A 25 5.27 8.91 -29.43
N ASP A 26 6.05 8.29 -30.33
CA ASP A 26 5.63 7.98 -31.70
C ASP A 26 5.35 6.46 -31.86
N PRO A 27 4.08 6.01 -31.73
CA PRO A 27 3.73 4.60 -31.87
C PRO A 27 3.91 4.11 -33.31
N GLY A 28 4.00 4.99 -34.31
CA GLY A 28 4.27 4.61 -35.69
C GLY A 28 5.60 3.88 -35.87
N ARG A 29 6.60 4.19 -35.04
CA ARG A 29 7.90 3.48 -35.01
C ARG A 29 7.81 2.05 -34.52
N HIS A 30 6.77 1.73 -33.75
CA HIS A 30 6.56 0.42 -33.16
C HIS A 30 5.53 -0.41 -33.94
N PHE A 31 4.72 0.22 -34.78
CA PHE A 31 3.66 -0.45 -35.51
C PHE A 31 4.15 -1.10 -36.81
N ASN A 32 4.21 -2.43 -36.81
CA ASN A 32 4.49 -3.23 -38.01
C ASN A 32 3.48 -4.39 -38.15
N GLU A 33 2.45 -4.19 -38.98
CA GLU A 33 1.37 -5.17 -39.19
C GLU A 33 1.80 -6.47 -39.91
N LYS A 34 3.03 -6.51 -40.46
CA LYS A 34 3.58 -7.65 -41.21
C LYS A 34 4.56 -8.49 -40.39
N ALA A 35 4.84 -8.10 -39.16
CA ALA A 35 5.80 -8.81 -38.34
C ALA A 35 5.26 -10.18 -37.88
N GLY A 36 6.13 -11.18 -37.81
CA GLY A 36 5.75 -12.56 -37.54
C GLY A 36 6.34 -13.16 -36.27
N ASN A 37 7.30 -12.50 -35.61
CA ASN A 37 7.84 -12.98 -34.34
C ASN A 37 7.00 -12.45 -33.15
N ARG A 38 7.07 -13.17 -32.04
CA ARG A 38 6.31 -12.89 -30.81
C ARG A 38 6.48 -11.45 -30.31
N ALA A 39 7.73 -10.97 -30.27
CA ALA A 39 8.08 -9.65 -29.77
C ALA A 39 7.43 -8.53 -30.59
N ASP A 40 7.56 -8.61 -31.92
CA ASP A 40 7.03 -7.61 -32.82
C ASP A 40 5.49 -7.61 -32.85
N ILE A 41 4.85 -8.78 -32.65
CA ILE A 41 3.39 -8.85 -32.54
C ILE A 41 2.90 -8.11 -31.29
N VAL A 42 3.52 -8.36 -30.13
CA VAL A 42 3.17 -7.71 -28.85
C VAL A 42 3.42 -6.20 -28.93
N LYS A 43 4.60 -5.80 -29.38
CA LYS A 43 4.97 -4.40 -29.63
C LYS A 43 4.00 -3.72 -30.60
N GLY A 44 3.64 -4.41 -31.69
CA GLY A 44 2.69 -3.96 -32.68
C GLY A 44 1.27 -3.79 -32.14
N MET A 45 0.81 -4.69 -31.25
CA MET A 45 -0.51 -4.55 -30.59
C MET A 45 -0.55 -3.32 -29.68
N ASN A 46 0.48 -3.12 -28.87
CA ASN A 46 0.59 -1.95 -27.99
C ASN A 46 0.59 -0.63 -28.80
N ALA A 47 1.37 -0.59 -29.88
CA ALA A 47 1.41 0.55 -30.79
C ALA A 47 0.07 0.78 -31.50
N ALA A 48 -0.57 -0.30 -31.99
CA ALA A 48 -1.87 -0.23 -32.65
C ALA A 48 -2.94 0.35 -31.71
N PHE A 49 -2.94 -0.03 -30.43
CA PHE A 49 -3.86 0.53 -29.45
C PHE A 49 -3.69 2.05 -29.30
N LEU A 50 -2.46 2.53 -29.08
CA LEU A 50 -2.16 3.97 -28.97
C LEU A 50 -2.58 4.75 -30.23
N ILE A 51 -2.32 4.18 -31.41
CA ILE A 51 -2.77 4.73 -32.70
C ILE A 51 -4.29 4.82 -32.77
N THR A 52 -5.02 3.77 -32.35
CA THR A 52 -6.48 3.80 -32.37
C THR A 52 -7.09 4.75 -31.35
N LEU A 53 -6.40 5.06 -30.25
CA LEU A 53 -6.84 6.10 -29.30
C LEU A 53 -6.68 7.52 -29.86
N ALA A 54 -5.72 7.74 -30.77
CA ALA A 54 -5.52 9.03 -31.45
C ALA A 54 -6.61 9.36 -32.49
N GLY A 55 -7.52 8.43 -32.77
CA GLY A 55 -8.64 8.62 -33.69
C GLY A 55 -8.25 8.58 -35.17
N ASP A 56 -9.23 8.80 -36.04
CA ASP A 56 -9.15 8.64 -37.50
C ASP A 56 -8.18 9.61 -38.20
N ARG A 57 -7.77 10.68 -37.50
CA ARG A 57 -6.77 11.64 -37.96
C ARG A 57 -5.36 11.06 -37.99
N HIS A 58 -5.09 9.99 -37.24
CA HIS A 58 -3.80 9.32 -37.29
C HIS A 58 -3.65 8.50 -38.58
N SER A 59 -2.54 8.67 -39.30
CA SER A 59 -2.31 8.07 -40.63
C SER A 59 -2.44 6.53 -40.65
N TYR A 60 -2.10 5.88 -39.55
CA TYR A 60 -2.21 4.43 -39.38
C TYR A 60 -3.54 3.92 -38.76
N PHE A 61 -4.52 4.78 -38.47
CA PHE A 61 -5.72 4.41 -37.71
C PHE A 61 -6.44 3.16 -38.23
N SER A 62 -6.86 3.15 -39.50
CA SER A 62 -7.64 2.03 -40.07
C SER A 62 -6.84 0.72 -40.10
N ARG A 63 -5.52 0.81 -40.31
CA ARG A 63 -4.60 -0.34 -40.33
C ARG A 63 -4.42 -0.92 -38.92
N ALA A 64 -4.17 -0.06 -37.94
CA ALA A 64 -4.05 -0.45 -36.54
C ALA A 64 -5.33 -1.09 -35.99
N GLN A 65 -6.49 -0.52 -36.31
CA GLN A 65 -7.78 -1.10 -35.92
C GLN A 65 -7.97 -2.50 -36.53
N SER A 66 -7.79 -2.62 -37.85
CA SER A 66 -7.93 -3.92 -38.55
C SER A 66 -6.94 -4.96 -38.03
N TYR A 67 -5.74 -4.53 -37.64
CA TYR A 67 -4.72 -5.39 -37.05
C TYR A 67 -5.17 -5.98 -35.71
N LEU A 68 -5.67 -5.14 -34.79
CA LEU A 68 -6.20 -5.61 -33.50
C LEU A 68 -7.42 -6.51 -33.68
N GLU A 69 -8.37 -6.14 -34.55
CA GLU A 69 -9.57 -6.95 -34.82
C GLU A 69 -9.23 -8.34 -35.36
N ARG A 70 -8.23 -8.43 -36.25
CA ARG A 70 -7.73 -9.71 -36.76
C ARG A 70 -7.05 -10.55 -35.67
N LEU A 71 -6.20 -9.94 -34.85
CA LEU A 71 -5.53 -10.65 -33.75
C LEU A 71 -6.50 -11.11 -32.66
N ALA A 72 -7.58 -10.35 -32.42
CA ALA A 72 -8.63 -10.72 -31.48
C ALA A 72 -9.35 -12.03 -31.86
N GLN A 73 -9.28 -12.45 -33.13
CA GLN A 73 -9.83 -13.71 -33.62
C GLN A 73 -8.82 -14.87 -33.56
N SER A 74 -7.57 -14.60 -33.21
CA SER A 74 -6.53 -15.64 -33.13
C SER A 74 -6.58 -16.37 -31.79
N ALA A 75 -6.20 -17.65 -31.79
CA ALA A 75 -6.16 -18.45 -30.56
C ALA A 75 -5.07 -17.97 -29.58
N GLU A 76 -3.92 -17.52 -30.09
CA GLU A 76 -2.78 -17.09 -29.27
C GLU A 76 -2.89 -15.64 -28.80
N TRP A 77 -3.36 -14.73 -29.67
CA TRP A 77 -3.38 -13.28 -29.41
C TRP A 77 -4.77 -12.73 -29.13
N GLY A 78 -5.79 -13.59 -29.11
CA GLY A 78 -7.19 -13.21 -28.92
C GLY A 78 -7.41 -12.45 -27.61
N GLU A 79 -6.82 -12.93 -26.53
CA GLU A 79 -6.92 -12.29 -25.22
C GLU A 79 -6.28 -10.89 -25.20
N PRO A 80 -4.99 -10.68 -25.49
CA PRO A 80 -4.37 -9.35 -25.46
C PRO A 80 -4.98 -8.38 -26.47
N ALA A 81 -5.27 -8.80 -27.70
CA ALA A 81 -5.90 -7.92 -28.67
C ALA A 81 -7.34 -7.55 -28.27
N GLY A 82 -8.11 -8.50 -27.75
CA GLY A 82 -9.46 -8.26 -27.22
C GLY A 82 -9.48 -7.31 -26.03
N PHE A 83 -8.45 -7.34 -25.18
CA PHE A 83 -8.29 -6.38 -24.09
C PHE A 83 -8.18 -4.95 -24.62
N TYR A 84 -7.25 -4.70 -25.55
CA TYR A 84 -7.04 -3.36 -26.10
C TYR A 84 -8.29 -2.80 -26.79
N LEU A 85 -9.03 -3.64 -27.53
CA LEU A 85 -10.31 -3.25 -28.14
C LEU A 85 -11.37 -2.89 -27.10
N SER A 86 -11.48 -3.67 -26.02
CA SER A 86 -12.43 -3.41 -24.93
C SER A 86 -12.08 -2.13 -24.17
N VAL A 87 -10.82 -1.98 -23.77
CA VAL A 87 -10.32 -0.81 -23.04
C VAL A 87 -10.51 0.48 -23.84
N ARG A 88 -10.34 0.46 -25.17
CA ARG A 88 -10.62 1.63 -26.02
C ARG A 88 -12.06 2.13 -25.82
N ASN A 89 -13.03 1.22 -25.74
CA ASN A 89 -14.43 1.58 -25.53
C ASN A 89 -14.66 2.09 -24.09
N LEU A 90 -14.06 1.43 -23.09
CA LEU A 90 -14.13 1.87 -21.69
C LEU A 90 -13.58 3.29 -21.49
N ILE A 91 -12.47 3.65 -22.15
CA ILE A 91 -11.91 5.01 -22.12
C ILE A 91 -12.91 6.02 -22.72
N ARG A 92 -13.53 5.70 -23.86
CA ARG A 92 -14.51 6.57 -24.49
C ARG A 92 -15.72 6.83 -23.58
N ASP A 93 -16.20 5.78 -22.92
CA ASP A 93 -17.29 5.87 -21.96
C ASP A 93 -16.88 6.66 -20.71
N GLU A 94 -15.71 6.38 -20.14
CA GLU A 94 -15.17 7.10 -18.98
C GLU A 94 -15.04 8.59 -19.25
N ILE A 95 -14.46 8.99 -20.40
CA ILE A 95 -14.29 10.40 -20.77
C ILE A 95 -15.64 11.10 -20.90
N ARG A 96 -16.61 10.44 -21.54
CA ARG A 96 -17.97 10.98 -21.70
C ARG A 96 -18.63 11.18 -20.33
N THR A 97 -18.67 10.13 -19.52
CA THR A 97 -19.29 10.16 -18.18
C THR A 97 -18.59 11.17 -17.26
N ALA A 98 -17.26 11.23 -17.26
CA ALA A 98 -16.51 12.18 -16.44
C ALA A 98 -16.76 13.63 -16.86
N CYS A 99 -16.86 13.93 -18.15
CA CYS A 99 -17.19 15.27 -18.63
C CYS A 99 -18.63 15.70 -18.29
N GLU A 100 -19.55 14.75 -18.21
CA GLU A 100 -20.95 14.98 -17.80
C GLU A 100 -21.07 15.21 -16.30
N GLN A 101 -20.37 14.39 -15.50
CA GLN A 101 -20.43 14.43 -14.04
C GLN A 101 -19.58 15.55 -13.42
N TYR A 102 -18.45 15.90 -14.06
CA TYR A 102 -17.45 16.82 -13.49
C TYR A 102 -17.10 17.94 -14.49
N PRO A 103 -17.77 19.10 -14.40
CA PRO A 103 -17.54 20.24 -15.30
C PRO A 103 -16.09 20.73 -15.36
N ASP A 104 -15.34 20.59 -14.26
CA ASP A 104 -13.92 20.96 -14.20
C ASP A 104 -13.06 20.08 -15.12
N ILE A 105 -13.30 18.77 -15.18
CA ILE A 105 -12.59 17.85 -16.09
C ILE A 105 -12.85 18.24 -17.55
N ARG A 106 -14.10 18.53 -17.88
CA ARG A 106 -14.48 19.01 -19.22
C ARG A 106 -13.73 20.30 -19.58
N ALA A 107 -13.64 21.25 -18.66
CA ALA A 107 -12.93 22.51 -18.88
C ALA A 107 -11.41 22.29 -19.09
N ARG A 108 -10.80 21.40 -18.31
CA ARG A 108 -9.37 21.03 -18.42
C ARG A 108 -9.06 20.36 -19.75
N ILE A 109 -9.87 19.38 -20.18
CA ILE A 109 -9.74 18.72 -21.49
C ILE A 109 -9.82 19.75 -22.63
N HIS A 110 -10.83 20.63 -22.60
CA HIS A 110 -10.97 21.66 -23.62
C HIS A 110 -9.80 22.66 -23.64
N THR A 111 -9.23 22.97 -22.48
CA THR A 111 -8.10 23.88 -22.35
C THR A 111 -6.82 23.23 -22.88
N LEU A 112 -6.53 21.98 -22.50
CA LEU A 112 -5.38 21.24 -22.98
C LEU A 112 -5.43 21.02 -24.50
N CYS A 113 -6.60 20.64 -25.03
CA CYS A 113 -6.79 20.47 -26.48
C CYS A 113 -6.45 21.75 -27.27
N ARG A 114 -6.90 22.92 -26.79
CA ARG A 114 -6.57 24.20 -27.45
C ARG A 114 -5.11 24.59 -27.29
N TRP A 115 -4.50 24.29 -26.14
CA TRP A 115 -3.10 24.60 -25.88
C TRP A 115 -2.15 23.77 -26.75
N LEU A 116 -2.41 22.46 -26.92
CA LEU A 116 -1.62 21.56 -27.77
C LEU A 116 -1.76 21.82 -29.28
N ALA A 117 -2.84 22.49 -29.68
CA ALA A 117 -3.05 22.86 -31.08
C ALA A 117 -2.00 23.86 -31.59
N ASP A 118 -1.42 24.66 -30.70
CA ASP A 118 -0.37 25.64 -31.00
C ASP A 118 1.03 24.98 -30.98
N PRO A 119 1.75 24.94 -32.11
CA PRO A 119 3.10 24.36 -32.17
C PRO A 119 4.13 25.06 -31.27
N GLU A 120 4.00 26.36 -30.99
CA GLU A 120 4.96 27.09 -30.16
C GLU A 120 4.99 26.57 -28.72
N ASN A 121 3.85 26.07 -28.23
CA ASN A 121 3.71 25.51 -26.89
C ASN A 121 4.48 24.18 -26.72
N MET A 122 4.77 23.47 -27.82
CA MET A 122 5.42 22.16 -27.77
C MET A 122 6.93 22.24 -27.45
N GLY A 123 7.53 23.43 -27.58
CA GLY A 123 8.96 23.67 -27.27
C GLY A 123 9.28 23.87 -25.79
N ARG A 124 8.28 23.82 -24.90
CA ARG A 124 8.43 24.07 -23.45
C ARG A 124 8.13 22.79 -22.65
N PRO A 125 9.12 21.94 -22.36
CA PRO A 125 8.88 20.59 -21.81
C PRO A 125 8.21 20.60 -20.44
N GLU A 126 8.61 21.52 -19.55
CA GLU A 126 8.03 21.65 -18.21
C GLU A 126 6.59 22.16 -18.26
N GLU A 127 6.33 23.24 -19.00
CA GLU A 127 4.97 23.76 -19.19
C GLU A 127 4.05 22.72 -19.85
N ARG A 128 4.59 21.94 -20.81
CA ARG A 128 3.86 20.83 -21.44
C ARG A 128 3.47 19.77 -20.43
N ALA A 129 4.39 19.33 -19.55
CA ALA A 129 4.09 18.34 -18.52
C ALA A 129 2.98 18.84 -17.59
N GLU A 130 3.10 20.06 -17.07
CA GLU A 130 2.09 20.74 -16.23
C GLU A 130 0.70 20.78 -16.89
N LYS A 131 0.63 21.14 -18.18
CA LYS A 131 -0.64 21.17 -18.92
C LYS A 131 -1.23 19.78 -19.09
N ILE A 132 -0.43 18.77 -19.38
CA ILE A 132 -0.91 17.38 -19.50
C ILE A 132 -1.38 16.86 -18.13
N TRP A 133 -0.61 17.09 -17.07
CA TRP A 133 -0.96 16.76 -15.69
C TRP A 133 -2.29 17.38 -15.25
N SER A 134 -2.59 18.61 -15.68
CA SER A 134 -3.88 19.25 -15.34
C SER A 134 -5.11 18.41 -15.68
N VAL A 135 -5.02 17.49 -16.65
CA VAL A 135 -6.06 16.52 -17.02
C VAL A 135 -5.83 15.15 -16.38
N PHE A 136 -4.64 14.57 -16.55
CA PHE A 136 -4.38 13.15 -16.21
C PHE A 136 -3.83 12.92 -14.81
N PHE A 137 -3.19 13.93 -14.22
CA PHE A 137 -2.53 13.86 -12.90
C PHE A 137 -2.53 15.22 -12.20
N PRO A 138 -3.72 15.75 -11.83
CA PRO A 138 -3.83 17.10 -11.28
C PRO A 138 -3.00 17.36 -10.02
N GLU A 139 -2.65 16.31 -9.28
CA GLU A 139 -1.91 16.38 -8.02
C GLU A 139 -0.43 16.72 -8.24
N GLY A 140 0.10 16.55 -9.45
CA GLY A 140 1.46 16.95 -9.82
C GLY A 140 1.60 18.42 -10.19
N VAL A 141 0.48 19.10 -10.50
CA VAL A 141 0.48 20.49 -10.96
C VAL A 141 1.01 21.41 -9.87
N ASP A 142 1.84 22.37 -10.26
CA ASP A 142 2.41 23.41 -9.39
C ASP A 142 3.36 22.87 -8.30
N ILE A 143 3.86 21.63 -8.44
CA ILE A 143 4.91 21.10 -7.55
C ILE A 143 6.29 21.43 -8.09
N TYR A 144 6.54 21.10 -9.35
CA TYR A 144 7.85 21.21 -9.96
C TYR A 144 8.26 22.70 -10.08
N GLY A 145 9.43 23.05 -9.52
CA GLY A 145 9.93 24.43 -9.46
C GLY A 145 9.31 25.29 -8.34
N ASN A 146 8.34 24.76 -7.59
CA ASN A 146 7.66 25.42 -6.46
C ASN A 146 7.74 24.60 -5.17
N GLU A 147 8.69 23.66 -5.06
CA GLU A 147 8.76 22.61 -4.04
C GLU A 147 8.64 23.18 -2.63
N GLN A 148 9.46 24.17 -2.28
CA GLN A 148 9.48 24.78 -0.95
C GLN A 148 8.14 25.42 -0.58
N MET A 149 7.52 26.15 -1.52
CA MET A 149 6.21 26.77 -1.31
C MET A 149 5.14 25.70 -1.06
N ARG A 150 5.18 24.61 -1.83
CA ARG A 150 4.23 23.50 -1.69
C ARG A 150 4.42 22.74 -0.38
N ILE A 151 5.66 22.58 0.08
CA ILE A 151 5.98 21.97 1.38
C ILE A 151 5.34 22.77 2.52
N GLU A 152 5.54 24.09 2.53
CA GLU A 152 4.98 24.98 3.55
C GLU A 152 3.44 24.99 3.51
N HIS A 153 2.86 25.05 2.31
CA HIS A 153 1.42 24.96 2.12
C HIS A 153 0.85 23.64 2.65
N LEU A 154 1.48 22.50 2.32
CA LEU A 154 1.02 21.20 2.79
C LEU A 154 1.13 21.06 4.31
N ARG A 155 2.22 21.53 4.94
CA ARG A 155 2.35 21.60 6.41
C ARG A 155 1.23 22.41 7.05
N SER A 156 0.86 23.54 6.45
CA SER A 156 -0.25 24.38 6.91
C SER A 156 -1.61 23.65 6.82
N GLU A 157 -1.87 22.96 5.72
CA GLU A 157 -3.10 22.16 5.53
C GLU A 157 -3.17 20.97 6.51
N ARG A 158 -2.02 20.41 6.90
CA ARG A 158 -1.93 19.31 7.88
C ARG A 158 -1.97 19.77 9.34
N LYS A 159 -1.93 21.08 9.62
CA LYS A 159 -1.89 21.59 10.99
C LYS A 159 -3.14 21.21 11.79
N VAL A 160 -2.92 20.75 13.02
CA VAL A 160 -3.94 20.43 14.01
C VAL A 160 -3.71 21.30 15.23
N ARG A 161 -4.79 21.93 15.73
CA ARG A 161 -4.81 22.60 17.02
C ARG A 161 -5.30 21.61 18.07
N ILE A 162 -4.49 21.35 19.09
CA ILE A 162 -4.82 20.44 20.18
C ILE A 162 -5.84 21.09 21.11
N THR A 163 -6.90 20.36 21.42
CA THR A 163 -7.98 20.78 22.34
C THR A 163 -7.93 20.00 23.66
N GLY A 164 -7.31 18.82 23.67
CA GLY A 164 -7.03 18.06 24.89
C GLY A 164 -5.97 16.99 24.65
N LEU A 165 -4.97 16.92 25.52
CA LEU A 165 -3.98 15.84 25.48
C LEU A 165 -4.59 14.50 25.90
N ASN A 166 -3.97 13.40 25.49
CA ASN A 166 -4.32 12.09 26.01
C ASN A 166 -4.09 12.08 27.53
N PRO A 167 -5.14 11.84 28.35
CA PRO A 167 -4.99 11.84 29.81
C PRO A 167 -4.24 10.62 30.36
N ALA A 168 -4.09 9.56 29.55
CA ALA A 168 -3.44 8.31 29.95
C ALA A 168 -2.51 7.79 28.83
N PRO A 169 -1.42 8.53 28.51
CA PRO A 169 -0.42 8.06 27.55
C PRO A 169 0.23 6.76 28.01
N LEU A 170 0.97 6.11 27.12
CA LEU A 170 1.76 4.95 27.50
C LEU A 170 2.80 5.38 28.54
N ALA A 171 2.81 4.69 29.68
CA ALA A 171 3.79 4.89 30.74
C ALA A 171 4.97 3.90 30.59
N ASP A 172 4.67 2.68 30.15
CA ASP A 172 5.63 1.60 29.93
C ASP A 172 5.34 0.94 28.57
N PRO A 173 5.93 1.45 27.47
CA PRO A 173 5.76 0.87 26.15
C PRO A 173 6.16 -0.62 26.10
N GLY A 174 7.12 -1.07 26.91
CA GLY A 174 7.55 -2.47 26.94
C GLY A 174 6.45 -3.43 27.41
N ARG A 175 5.48 -2.95 28.20
CA ARG A 175 4.32 -3.72 28.68
C ARG A 175 3.03 -3.40 27.93
N GLN A 176 2.90 -2.16 27.48
CA GLN A 176 1.63 -1.62 26.98
C GLN A 176 1.54 -1.61 25.46
N LEU A 177 2.63 -1.88 24.76
CA LEU A 177 2.69 -1.91 23.30
C LEU A 177 2.85 -3.34 22.79
N LEU A 178 1.97 -3.75 21.89
CA LEU A 178 2.13 -4.97 21.10
C LEU A 178 2.89 -4.64 19.82
N PHE A 179 4.12 -5.14 19.69
CA PHE A 179 4.84 -5.00 18.42
C PHE A 179 4.26 -5.98 17.41
N THR A 180 4.09 -5.54 16.17
CA THR A 180 3.55 -6.37 15.10
C THR A 180 4.38 -6.30 13.84
N SER A 181 4.41 -7.37 13.07
CA SER A 181 5.09 -7.41 11.78
C SER A 181 4.52 -8.51 10.88
N ASN A 182 4.85 -8.50 9.59
CA ASN A 182 4.46 -9.55 8.66
C ASN A 182 5.69 -10.27 8.11
N ILE A 183 5.53 -11.56 7.86
CA ILE A 183 6.46 -12.39 7.11
C ILE A 183 5.73 -12.81 5.84
N LEU A 184 6.34 -12.51 4.70
CA LEU A 184 5.83 -12.89 3.39
C LEU A 184 6.76 -13.98 2.87
N LEU A 185 6.27 -15.21 2.71
CA LEU A 185 7.09 -16.34 2.26
C LEU A 185 6.75 -16.72 0.83
N THR A 186 7.78 -17.09 0.07
CA THR A 186 7.64 -17.73 -1.24
C THR A 186 8.46 -18.99 -1.35
N VAL A 187 8.19 -19.77 -2.40
CA VAL A 187 8.93 -20.99 -2.72
C VAL A 187 10.44 -20.69 -2.85
N PRO A 188 11.31 -21.69 -2.67
CA PRO A 188 12.75 -21.52 -2.88
C PRO A 188 13.07 -20.99 -4.28
N ALA A 189 14.25 -20.39 -4.45
CA ALA A 189 14.72 -19.96 -5.76
C ALA A 189 14.78 -21.15 -6.74
N GLU A 190 14.57 -20.90 -8.04
CA GLU A 190 14.51 -21.96 -9.07
C GLU A 190 15.77 -22.85 -9.12
N ASN A 191 16.92 -22.29 -8.73
CA ASN A 191 18.21 -22.97 -8.68
C ASN A 191 18.62 -23.42 -7.26
N ALA A 192 17.69 -23.42 -6.30
CA ALA A 192 17.98 -23.82 -4.94
C ALA A 192 18.32 -25.31 -4.87
N VAL A 193 19.44 -25.64 -4.21
CA VAL A 193 19.87 -27.01 -3.96
C VAL A 193 19.19 -27.51 -2.68
N PRO A 194 18.40 -28.60 -2.70
CA PRO A 194 17.63 -29.08 -1.55
C PRO A 194 18.46 -29.25 -0.27
N GLU A 195 19.68 -29.77 -0.40
CA GLU A 195 20.62 -29.99 0.71
C GLU A 195 21.16 -28.69 1.31
N GLU A 196 21.15 -27.60 0.56
CA GLU A 196 21.66 -26.29 0.98
C GLU A 196 20.61 -25.45 1.73
N LEU A 197 19.33 -25.87 1.72
CA LEU A 197 18.25 -25.17 2.43
C LEU A 197 18.40 -25.20 3.95
N GLY A 198 19.19 -26.15 4.49
CA GLY A 198 19.42 -26.27 5.94
C GLY A 198 18.22 -26.74 6.75
N LEU A 199 17.20 -27.32 6.09
CA LEU A 199 15.96 -27.80 6.69
C LEU A 199 15.94 -29.33 6.85
N SER A 200 15.05 -29.84 7.70
CA SER A 200 14.81 -31.29 7.80
C SER A 200 14.35 -31.90 6.46
N ALA A 201 14.75 -33.14 6.18
CA ALA A 201 14.48 -33.78 4.88
C ALA A 201 12.98 -33.87 4.53
N ASP A 202 12.12 -34.09 5.53
CA ASP A 202 10.66 -34.11 5.30
C ASP A 202 10.12 -32.72 4.97
N LEU A 203 10.58 -31.67 5.67
CA LEU A 203 10.17 -30.30 5.43
C LEU A 203 10.65 -29.82 4.05
N THR A 204 11.91 -30.13 3.69
CA THR A 204 12.46 -29.85 2.35
C THR A 204 11.60 -30.46 1.25
N ARG A 205 11.23 -31.74 1.36
CA ARG A 205 10.35 -32.40 0.39
C ARG A 205 9.00 -31.70 0.27
N ARG A 206 8.34 -31.42 1.41
CA ARG A 206 7.03 -30.72 1.42
C ARG A 206 7.09 -29.34 0.79
N ILE A 207 8.18 -28.60 0.94
CA ILE A 207 8.34 -27.26 0.34
C ILE A 207 8.58 -27.35 -1.17
N LEU A 208 9.41 -28.30 -1.62
CA LEU A 208 9.71 -28.48 -3.04
C LEU A 208 8.50 -28.98 -3.82
N ASP A 209 7.66 -29.82 -3.22
CA ASP A 209 6.39 -30.27 -3.82
C ASP A 209 5.44 -29.08 -4.14
N VAL A 210 5.61 -27.93 -3.48
CA VAL A 210 4.79 -26.72 -3.69
C VAL A 210 5.33 -25.82 -4.81
N ALA A 211 6.59 -25.99 -5.24
CA ALA A 211 7.21 -25.14 -6.25
C ALA A 211 6.48 -25.18 -7.60
N ASP A 212 5.78 -26.27 -7.90
CA ASP A 212 4.98 -26.44 -9.13
C ASP A 212 3.56 -25.86 -9.02
N GLU A 213 3.13 -25.38 -7.85
CA GLU A 213 1.83 -24.75 -7.67
C GLU A 213 1.78 -23.37 -8.36
N PRO A 214 0.62 -22.93 -8.88
CA PRO A 214 0.46 -21.56 -9.33
C PRO A 214 0.48 -20.57 -8.16
N GLN A 215 1.30 -19.53 -8.28
CA GLN A 215 1.32 -18.40 -7.34
C GLN A 215 -0.07 -17.75 -7.24
N SER A 216 -0.55 -17.58 -6.00
CA SER A 216 -1.86 -17.02 -5.66
C SER A 216 -1.82 -15.53 -5.31
N TYR A 217 -0.71 -15.04 -4.74
CA TYR A 217 -0.58 -13.66 -4.25
C TYR A 217 0.75 -13.03 -4.67
N TRP A 218 0.75 -11.70 -4.93
CA TRP A 218 1.93 -10.96 -5.38
C TRP A 218 2.37 -9.94 -4.33
N TYR A 219 3.46 -10.26 -3.65
CA TYR A 219 4.11 -9.37 -2.70
C TYR A 219 5.27 -8.61 -3.36
N ASP A 220 5.61 -7.44 -2.84
CA ASP A 220 6.69 -6.59 -3.36
C ASP A 220 8.07 -7.26 -3.23
N HIS A 221 8.31 -7.91 -2.08
CA HIS A 221 9.55 -8.60 -1.72
C HIS A 221 9.25 -9.79 -0.79
N PRO A 222 8.62 -10.87 -1.29
CA PRO A 222 8.48 -12.07 -0.48
C PRO A 222 9.85 -12.72 -0.24
N MET A 223 10.08 -13.17 0.99
CA MET A 223 11.29 -13.90 1.36
C MET A 223 11.21 -15.32 0.80
N SER A 224 12.19 -15.69 -0.03
CA SER A 224 12.32 -17.07 -0.52
C SER A 224 12.73 -17.99 0.62
N ILE A 225 12.08 -19.15 0.73
CA ILE A 225 12.47 -20.17 1.69
C ILE A 225 13.89 -20.66 1.38
N GLY A 226 14.73 -20.75 2.41
CA GLY A 226 16.14 -21.15 2.28
C GLY A 226 17.07 -20.00 1.86
N VAL A 227 16.59 -18.75 1.91
CA VAL A 227 17.47 -17.59 1.78
C VAL A 227 18.58 -17.63 2.84
N LYS A 228 19.79 -17.21 2.47
CA LYS A 228 20.93 -17.18 3.39
C LYS A 228 20.64 -16.25 4.59
N PRO A 229 21.15 -16.55 5.80
CA PRO A 229 20.89 -15.76 7.00
C PRO A 229 21.18 -14.25 6.87
N GLU A 230 22.25 -13.89 6.14
CA GLU A 230 22.61 -12.49 5.86
C GLU A 230 21.56 -11.73 5.06
N ASN A 231 20.76 -12.43 4.25
CA ASN A 231 19.70 -11.88 3.40
C ASN A 231 18.30 -12.17 3.99
N ASN A 232 18.22 -12.69 5.21
CA ASN A 232 16.96 -13.04 5.87
C ASN A 232 16.42 -11.83 6.65
N GLU A 233 15.45 -11.13 6.07
CA GLU A 233 14.81 -9.95 6.68
C GLU A 233 14.24 -10.26 8.08
N VAL A 234 13.68 -11.45 8.30
CA VAL A 234 13.11 -11.82 9.61
C VAL A 234 14.17 -11.81 10.70
N PHE A 235 15.33 -12.42 10.42
CA PHE A 235 16.46 -12.40 11.35
C PHE A 235 16.95 -10.97 11.58
N TYR A 236 17.08 -10.20 10.51
CA TYR A 236 17.56 -8.83 10.55
C TYR A 236 16.69 -7.93 11.45
N GLY A 237 15.38 -7.86 11.16
CA GLY A 237 14.45 -7.01 11.88
C GLY A 237 14.30 -7.40 13.35
N LEU A 238 14.22 -8.70 13.66
CA LEU A 238 14.13 -9.17 15.05
C LEU A 238 15.41 -8.89 15.84
N ARG A 239 16.59 -9.02 15.21
CA ARG A 239 17.86 -8.64 15.83
C ARG A 239 17.91 -7.14 16.11
N GLY A 240 17.50 -6.31 15.15
CA GLY A 240 17.42 -4.85 15.32
C GLY A 240 16.46 -4.45 16.45
N LEU A 241 15.30 -5.12 16.55
CA LEU A 241 14.35 -4.92 17.65
C LEU A 241 14.95 -5.33 19.01
N SER A 242 15.65 -6.46 19.07
CA SER A 242 16.35 -6.94 20.27
C SER A 242 17.40 -5.93 20.75
N GLN A 243 18.21 -5.40 19.83
CA GLN A 243 19.21 -4.36 20.13
C GLN A 243 18.56 -3.06 20.62
N ALA A 244 17.43 -2.66 20.03
CA ALA A 244 16.68 -1.50 20.48
C ALA A 244 16.20 -1.67 21.92
N ILE A 245 15.73 -2.86 22.30
CA ILE A 245 15.30 -3.19 23.67
C ILE A 245 16.46 -3.11 24.66
N GLU A 246 17.64 -3.64 24.31
CA GLU A 246 18.82 -3.56 25.16
C GLU A 246 19.27 -2.13 25.39
N PHE A 247 19.15 -1.28 24.37
CA PHE A 247 19.38 0.15 24.51
C PHE A 247 18.40 0.79 25.50
N GLU A 248 17.09 0.51 25.38
CA GLU A 248 16.08 1.04 26.30
C GLU A 248 16.28 0.57 27.74
N ARG A 249 16.71 -0.69 27.92
CA ARG A 249 17.04 -1.24 29.23
C ARG A 249 18.21 -0.50 29.87
N ARG A 250 19.30 -0.25 29.11
CA ARG A 250 20.46 0.54 29.57
C ARG A 250 20.07 1.98 29.91
N ARG A 251 19.12 2.55 29.16
CA ARG A 251 18.58 3.90 29.38
C ARG A 251 17.61 4.00 30.56
N GLY A 252 17.16 2.87 31.12
CA GLY A 252 16.21 2.81 32.22
C GLY A 252 14.74 2.94 31.79
N ASN A 253 14.46 2.91 30.48
CA ASN A 253 13.10 2.97 29.94
C ASN A 253 12.37 1.63 29.99
N MET A 254 13.09 0.53 30.23
CA MET A 254 12.53 -0.82 30.28
C MET A 254 13.16 -1.66 31.41
N PRO A 255 12.63 -1.62 32.64
CA PRO A 255 13.16 -2.39 33.76
C PRO A 255 12.81 -3.89 33.66
N GLY A 256 13.58 -4.65 32.87
CA GLY A 256 13.82 -6.08 33.08
C GLY A 256 12.80 -7.09 32.52
N ARG A 257 12.08 -6.81 31.43
CA ARG A 257 11.16 -7.76 30.79
C ARG A 257 11.45 -7.99 29.30
N HIS A 258 10.73 -8.94 28.72
CA HIS A 258 10.64 -9.16 27.28
C HIS A 258 9.50 -8.29 26.73
N ILE A 259 9.60 -7.84 25.48
CA ILE A 259 8.44 -7.33 24.77
C ILE A 259 7.62 -8.49 24.19
N THR A 260 6.36 -8.23 23.83
CA THR A 260 5.58 -9.16 23.01
C THR A 260 5.59 -8.69 21.55
N CYS A 261 5.93 -9.59 20.65
CA CYS A 261 5.87 -9.38 19.20
C CYS A 261 4.96 -10.43 18.55
N VAL A 262 4.00 -9.98 17.74
CA VAL A 262 3.09 -10.81 16.97
C VAL A 262 3.41 -10.67 15.49
N MET A 263 3.67 -11.79 14.82
CA MET A 263 3.94 -11.84 13.39
C MET A 263 2.83 -12.57 12.65
N SER A 264 2.35 -11.99 11.56
CA SER A 264 1.50 -12.71 10.59
C SER A 264 2.38 -13.39 9.55
N VAL A 265 2.04 -14.61 9.15
CA VAL A 265 2.70 -15.30 8.04
C VAL A 265 1.74 -15.44 6.88
N SER A 266 2.07 -14.77 5.77
CA SER A 266 1.37 -14.86 4.50
C SER A 266 2.25 -15.55 3.47
N VAL A 267 1.66 -16.31 2.55
CA VAL A 267 2.42 -17.13 1.60
C VAL A 267 2.00 -16.84 0.17
N THR A 268 2.93 -16.92 -0.78
CA THR A 268 2.59 -16.74 -2.20
C THR A 268 1.84 -17.94 -2.80
N HIS A 269 2.03 -19.13 -2.23
CA HIS A 269 1.46 -20.40 -2.69
C HIS A 269 0.67 -21.07 -1.56
N ARG A 270 -0.52 -21.61 -1.87
CA ARG A 270 -1.41 -22.18 -0.86
C ARG A 270 -0.78 -23.38 -0.14
N GLY A 271 -0.02 -24.21 -0.86
CA GLY A 271 0.69 -25.35 -0.28
C GLY A 271 1.69 -24.96 0.82
N LEU A 272 2.21 -23.73 0.82
CA LEU A 272 3.15 -23.27 1.85
C LEU A 272 2.49 -22.96 3.20
N GLN A 273 1.16 -22.83 3.28
CA GLN A 273 0.46 -22.48 4.52
C GLN A 273 0.80 -23.44 5.68
N GLN A 274 0.91 -24.73 5.39
CA GLN A 274 1.23 -25.75 6.39
C GLN A 274 2.71 -25.73 6.83
N PRO A 275 3.70 -25.83 5.92
CA PRO A 275 5.12 -25.87 6.30
C PRO A 275 5.66 -24.52 6.82
N ALA A 276 5.02 -23.39 6.53
CA ALA A 276 5.54 -22.05 6.84
C ALA A 276 5.96 -21.84 8.31
N ARG A 277 5.12 -22.25 9.27
CA ARG A 277 5.45 -22.09 10.70
C ARG A 277 6.57 -23.01 11.15
N GLU A 278 6.62 -24.22 10.60
CA GLU A 278 7.67 -25.20 10.90
C GLU A 278 9.03 -24.71 10.40
N TYR A 279 9.07 -24.21 9.16
CA TYR A 279 10.23 -23.52 8.59
C TYR A 279 10.74 -22.39 9.48
N LEU A 280 9.87 -21.44 9.85
CA LEU A 280 10.26 -20.32 10.70
C LEU A 280 10.76 -20.77 12.08
N ARG A 281 10.18 -21.83 12.63
CA ARG A 281 10.62 -22.39 13.91
C ARG A 281 12.01 -23.04 13.81
N GLU A 282 12.28 -23.82 12.76
CA GLU A 282 13.61 -24.41 12.53
C GLU A 282 14.67 -23.31 12.33
N GLU A 283 14.36 -22.32 11.49
CA GLU A 283 15.28 -21.21 11.18
C GLU A 283 15.58 -20.32 12.39
N LEU A 284 14.55 -19.86 13.09
CA LEU A 284 14.74 -18.92 14.18
C LEU A 284 15.41 -19.55 15.40
N ARG A 285 15.18 -20.84 15.68
CA ARG A 285 15.88 -21.55 16.76
C ARG A 285 17.38 -21.66 16.53
N ARG A 286 17.81 -21.71 15.26
CA ARG A 286 19.22 -21.81 14.89
C ARG A 286 19.94 -20.47 15.02
N LEU A 287 19.25 -19.37 14.77
CA LEU A 287 19.89 -18.07 14.51
C LEU A 287 19.64 -17.04 15.61
N MET A 288 18.54 -17.11 16.35
CA MET A 288 18.10 -16.02 17.24
C MET A 288 18.29 -16.32 18.72
N ASP A 289 18.74 -15.29 19.45
CA ASP A 289 18.51 -15.18 20.89
C ASP A 289 17.18 -14.45 21.16
N PHE A 290 16.32 -15.08 21.96
CA PHE A 290 14.99 -14.59 22.31
C PHE A 290 14.91 -13.96 23.70
N SER A 291 16.05 -13.74 24.36
CA SER A 291 16.14 -13.14 25.71
C SER A 291 15.39 -11.81 25.89
N ASN A 292 15.11 -11.09 24.79
CA ASN A 292 14.43 -9.79 24.81
C ASN A 292 12.99 -9.81 24.23
N ILE A 293 12.60 -10.85 23.50
CA ILE A 293 11.36 -10.86 22.69
C ILE A 293 10.59 -12.14 22.93
N ARG A 294 9.28 -12.03 23.24
CA ARG A 294 8.31 -13.13 23.15
C ARG A 294 7.62 -13.07 21.79
N LEU A 295 7.90 -14.05 20.94
CA LEU A 295 7.49 -14.07 19.55
C LEU A 295 6.34 -15.04 19.30
N TYR A 296 5.22 -14.50 18.84
CA TYR A 296 4.06 -15.27 18.40
C TYR A 296 3.93 -15.19 16.89
N VAL A 297 3.79 -16.32 16.22
CA VAL A 297 3.70 -16.42 14.77
C VAL A 297 2.35 -17.04 14.39
N PHE A 298 1.51 -16.23 13.75
CA PHE A 298 0.16 -16.61 13.34
C PHE A 298 0.13 -17.00 11.87
N THR A 299 -0.41 -18.19 11.62
CA THR A 299 -0.79 -18.67 10.29
C THR A 299 -2.29 -18.53 10.08
N GLU A 300 -2.74 -18.72 8.83
CA GLU A 300 -4.16 -18.73 8.51
C GLU A 300 -4.93 -19.85 9.24
N ALA A 301 -4.27 -20.96 9.57
CA ALA A 301 -4.90 -22.00 10.37
C ALA A 301 -5.23 -21.51 11.79
N ASP A 302 -4.34 -20.72 12.39
CA ASP A 302 -4.52 -20.21 13.76
C ASP A 302 -5.64 -19.15 13.82
N THR A 303 -5.73 -18.27 12.81
CA THR A 303 -6.82 -17.29 12.72
C THR A 303 -8.18 -17.96 12.49
N ARG A 304 -8.24 -19.00 11.65
CA ARG A 304 -9.46 -19.80 11.48
C ARG A 304 -9.88 -20.50 12.77
N MET A 305 -8.94 -21.07 13.52
CA MET A 305 -9.25 -21.66 14.83
C MET A 305 -9.80 -20.63 15.81
N LEU A 306 -9.25 -19.40 15.84
CA LEU A 306 -9.81 -18.30 16.63
C LEU A 306 -11.23 -17.93 16.18
N ILE A 307 -11.48 -17.87 14.86
CA ILE A 307 -12.84 -17.60 14.38
C ILE A 307 -13.81 -18.71 14.82
N GLU A 308 -13.46 -19.96 14.59
CA GLU A 308 -14.33 -21.12 14.82
C GLU A 308 -14.59 -21.40 16.31
N ARG A 309 -13.59 -21.20 17.16
CA ARG A 309 -13.64 -21.62 18.57
C ARG A 309 -13.81 -20.47 19.55
N VAL A 310 -13.56 -19.23 19.12
CA VAL A 310 -13.61 -18.04 19.98
C VAL A 310 -14.65 -17.04 19.45
N LEU A 311 -14.47 -16.50 18.25
CA LEU A 311 -15.27 -15.36 17.77
C LEU A 311 -16.70 -15.75 17.38
N ALA A 312 -16.88 -16.78 16.53
CA ALA A 312 -18.21 -17.19 16.07
C ALA A 312 -19.09 -17.76 17.20
N PRO A 313 -18.58 -18.61 18.13
CA PRO A 313 -19.35 -19.03 19.29
C PRO A 313 -19.77 -17.85 20.18
N SER A 314 -18.90 -16.84 20.32
CA SER A 314 -19.21 -15.63 21.10
C SER A 314 -20.26 -14.77 20.42
N ALA A 315 -20.23 -14.66 19.09
CA ALA A 315 -21.29 -13.99 18.33
C ALA A 315 -22.65 -14.69 18.49
N ALA A 316 -22.67 -16.03 18.42
CA ALA A 316 -23.89 -16.80 18.66
C ALA A 316 -24.43 -16.59 20.08
N HIS A 317 -23.56 -16.68 21.09
CA HIS A 317 -23.95 -16.57 22.49
C HIS A 317 -24.45 -15.17 22.88
N TYR A 318 -23.71 -14.11 22.54
CA TYR A 318 -24.02 -12.75 23.00
C TYR A 318 -24.94 -11.97 22.07
N MET A 319 -25.02 -12.32 20.79
CA MET A 319 -25.78 -11.55 19.79
C MET A 319 -26.92 -12.35 19.14
N GLY A 320 -27.06 -13.64 19.45
CA GLY A 320 -28.03 -14.50 18.80
C GLY A 320 -27.81 -14.62 17.29
N ARG A 321 -26.56 -14.46 16.83
CA ARG A 321 -26.19 -14.55 15.41
C ARG A 321 -25.49 -15.88 15.14
N ASP A 322 -26.25 -16.84 14.64
CA ASP A 322 -25.71 -18.10 14.12
C ASP A 322 -25.08 -17.91 12.73
N HIS A 323 -24.22 -18.86 12.33
CA HIS A 323 -23.57 -18.89 11.01
C HIS A 323 -22.73 -17.64 10.65
N THR A 324 -22.11 -17.00 11.64
CA THR A 324 -21.32 -15.77 11.48
C THR A 324 -19.90 -15.95 10.96
N ARG A 325 -19.45 -17.20 10.77
CA ARG A 325 -18.06 -17.51 10.37
C ARG A 325 -17.62 -16.76 9.12
N GLU A 326 -18.43 -16.79 8.06
CA GLU A 326 -18.09 -16.16 6.77
C GLU A 326 -17.98 -14.63 6.85
N HIS A 327 -18.62 -14.01 7.84
CA HIS A 327 -18.47 -12.57 8.10
C HIS A 327 -17.18 -12.29 8.88
N LEU A 328 -16.76 -13.20 9.75
CA LEU A 328 -15.56 -13.05 10.60
C LEU A 328 -14.26 -13.45 9.89
N ASP A 329 -14.32 -14.07 8.71
CA ASP A 329 -13.15 -14.41 7.87
C ASP A 329 -12.28 -13.19 7.49
N VAL A 330 -12.78 -11.97 7.71
CA VAL A 330 -11.97 -10.74 7.64
C VAL A 330 -10.77 -10.75 8.59
N PHE A 331 -10.87 -11.46 9.72
CA PHE A 331 -9.77 -11.65 10.67
C PHE A 331 -8.86 -12.80 10.22
N GLY A 332 -7.93 -12.51 9.30
CA GLY A 332 -7.03 -13.50 8.73
C GLY A 332 -5.68 -12.92 8.30
N VAL A 333 -4.74 -13.80 7.97
CA VAL A 333 -3.36 -13.40 7.62
C VAL A 333 -2.98 -13.75 6.19
N ASP A 334 -3.63 -14.70 5.55
CA ASP A 334 -3.26 -15.08 4.18
C ASP A 334 -4.11 -14.36 3.13
N GLY A 335 -3.50 -13.80 2.10
CA GLY A 335 -4.17 -12.91 1.15
C GLY A 335 -3.31 -11.77 0.64
N GLU A 336 -3.94 -10.83 -0.05
CA GLU A 336 -3.32 -9.54 -0.40
C GLU A 336 -2.97 -8.73 0.87
N TYR A 337 -2.10 -7.72 0.72
CA TYR A 337 -1.58 -6.93 1.84
C TYR A 337 -2.64 -6.39 2.81
N GLY A 338 -3.79 -5.96 2.29
CA GLY A 338 -4.87 -5.39 3.10
C GLY A 338 -5.40 -6.31 4.19
N ARG A 339 -5.47 -7.62 3.95
CA ARG A 339 -6.01 -8.58 4.91
C ARG A 339 -5.09 -8.72 6.13
N HIS A 340 -3.81 -9.02 5.90
CA HIS A 340 -2.86 -9.15 7.01
C HIS A 340 -2.59 -7.82 7.71
N TYR A 341 -2.58 -6.69 6.99
CA TYR A 341 -2.37 -5.39 7.61
C TYR A 341 -3.48 -5.06 8.61
N SER A 342 -4.73 -5.36 8.24
CA SER A 342 -5.87 -5.22 9.15
C SER A 342 -5.75 -6.16 10.36
N PHE A 343 -5.32 -7.41 10.16
CA PHE A 343 -5.05 -8.35 11.26
C PHE A 343 -3.99 -7.81 12.23
N LEU A 344 -2.86 -7.30 11.74
CA LEU A 344 -1.76 -6.79 12.58
C LEU A 344 -2.19 -5.61 13.45
N LYS A 345 -3.23 -4.88 13.05
CA LYS A 345 -3.86 -3.86 13.91
C LYS A 345 -4.91 -4.48 14.83
N ALA A 346 -5.85 -5.25 14.27
CA ALA A 346 -7.00 -5.78 14.99
C ALA A 346 -6.63 -6.78 16.12
N VAL A 347 -5.51 -7.51 15.97
CA VAL A 347 -5.06 -8.50 16.96
C VAL A 347 -4.80 -7.88 18.33
N SER A 348 -4.40 -6.59 18.42
CA SER A 348 -4.19 -5.95 19.72
C SER A 348 -5.47 -5.76 20.52
N ALA A 349 -6.63 -5.60 19.87
CA ALA A 349 -7.91 -5.53 20.57
C ALA A 349 -8.30 -6.89 21.16
N LEU A 350 -8.10 -7.97 20.41
CA LEU A 350 -8.29 -9.33 20.92
C LEU A 350 -7.30 -9.64 22.05
N TRP A 351 -6.04 -9.24 21.88
CA TRP A 351 -4.99 -9.44 22.87
C TRP A 351 -5.29 -8.72 24.18
N ASN A 352 -5.70 -7.45 24.11
CA ASN A 352 -6.08 -6.65 25.26
C ASN A 352 -7.18 -7.33 26.10
N ILE A 353 -8.18 -7.92 25.44
CA ILE A 353 -9.35 -8.47 26.14
C ILE A 353 -9.09 -9.90 26.66
N LEU A 354 -8.47 -10.76 25.85
CA LEU A 354 -8.38 -12.20 26.15
C LEU A 354 -7.03 -12.62 26.75
N ILE A 355 -5.97 -11.85 26.50
CA ILE A 355 -4.60 -12.26 26.88
C ILE A 355 -4.07 -11.36 27.98
N ASP A 356 -3.88 -10.07 27.69
CA ASP A 356 -3.22 -9.11 28.57
C ASP A 356 -3.89 -7.71 28.51
N PRO A 357 -4.69 -7.32 29.53
CA PRO A 357 -5.36 -6.03 29.57
C PRO A 357 -4.43 -4.83 29.74
N GLU A 358 -3.14 -5.04 30.01
CA GLU A 358 -2.16 -3.94 30.03
C GLU A 358 -1.81 -3.42 28.63
N ILE A 359 -2.03 -4.20 27.58
CA ILE A 359 -1.80 -3.78 26.19
C ILE A 359 -2.79 -2.68 25.82
N LYS A 360 -2.29 -1.49 25.50
CA LYS A 360 -3.09 -0.33 25.12
C LYS A 360 -2.97 0.04 23.65
N ALA A 361 -1.95 -0.46 22.96
CA ALA A 361 -1.66 -0.08 21.59
C ALA A 361 -0.93 -1.19 20.83
N THR A 362 -0.91 -1.07 19.51
CA THR A 362 -0.05 -1.84 18.61
C THR A 362 0.86 -0.91 17.82
N PHE A 363 2.07 -1.37 17.50
CA PHE A 363 2.99 -0.69 16.58
C PHE A 363 3.57 -1.70 15.59
N LYS A 364 3.34 -1.45 14.31
CA LYS A 364 3.85 -2.29 13.21
C LYS A 364 5.25 -1.83 12.82
N ILE A 365 6.17 -2.77 12.71
CA ILE A 365 7.50 -2.60 12.11
C ILE A 365 7.60 -3.46 10.85
N ASP A 366 8.36 -3.00 9.87
CA ASP A 366 8.82 -3.88 8.80
C ASP A 366 10.18 -4.49 9.18
N LEU A 367 10.47 -5.67 8.67
CA LEU A 367 11.64 -6.45 9.07
C LEU A 367 12.93 -6.01 8.37
N ASP A 368 12.80 -5.18 7.34
CA ASP A 368 13.89 -4.43 6.71
C ASP A 368 14.12 -3.04 7.36
N GLN A 369 13.48 -2.78 8.51
CA GLN A 369 13.60 -1.54 9.27
C GLN A 369 14.14 -1.79 10.69
N VAL A 370 14.97 -0.87 11.17
CA VAL A 370 15.51 -0.92 12.55
C VAL A 370 15.41 0.45 13.24
N PHE A 371 15.36 0.48 14.57
CA PHE A 371 15.44 1.72 15.33
C PHE A 371 16.91 2.17 15.49
N PRO A 372 17.34 3.29 14.88
CA PRO A 372 18.69 3.82 15.06
C PRO A 372 18.77 4.58 16.39
N GLN A 373 18.78 3.85 17.51
CA GLN A 373 18.58 4.41 18.86
C GLN A 373 19.61 5.48 19.25
N GLU A 374 20.87 5.34 18.82
CA GLU A 374 21.92 6.31 19.14
C GLU A 374 21.66 7.63 18.43
N GLU A 375 21.34 7.58 17.14
CA GLU A 375 21.01 8.73 16.31
C GLU A 375 19.70 9.38 16.76
N LEU A 376 18.70 8.58 17.16
CA LEU A 376 17.43 9.05 17.73
C LEU A 376 17.71 9.92 18.95
N VAL A 377 18.40 9.38 19.96
CA VAL A 377 18.74 10.14 21.16
C VAL A 377 19.59 11.37 20.83
N ALA A 378 20.54 11.26 19.90
CA ALA A 378 21.41 12.37 19.55
C ALA A 378 20.65 13.53 18.89
N GLN A 379 19.76 13.23 17.93
CA GLN A 379 19.16 14.21 17.02
C GLN A 379 17.70 14.57 17.35
N SER A 380 16.90 13.64 17.91
CA SER A 380 15.53 13.90 18.37
C SER A 380 15.40 14.08 19.89
N LYS A 381 16.47 13.79 20.64
CA LYS A 381 16.53 13.83 22.12
C LYS A 381 15.72 12.75 22.82
N ALA A 382 15.10 11.84 22.08
CA ALA A 382 14.33 10.74 22.61
C ALA A 382 14.68 9.44 21.88
N SER A 383 14.70 8.36 22.64
CA SER A 383 14.73 6.99 22.15
C SER A 383 13.35 6.57 21.61
N ALA A 384 13.28 5.45 20.90
CA ALA A 384 12.03 4.95 20.34
C ALA A 384 10.92 4.81 21.40
N PHE A 385 11.24 4.26 22.59
CA PHE A 385 10.22 4.07 23.62
C PHE A 385 9.79 5.39 24.26
N GLU A 386 10.69 6.37 24.38
CA GLU A 386 10.33 7.71 24.84
C GLU A 386 9.35 8.39 23.87
N HIS A 387 9.53 8.20 22.56
CA HIS A 387 8.59 8.71 21.55
C HIS A 387 7.17 8.12 21.69
N PHE A 388 7.04 6.84 22.08
CA PHE A 388 5.74 6.20 22.31
C PHE A 388 5.00 6.70 23.55
N LYS A 389 5.67 7.38 24.47
CA LYS A 389 5.07 7.96 25.69
C LYS A 389 4.39 9.32 25.45
N SER A 390 4.36 9.80 24.20
CA SER A 390 3.81 11.12 23.86
C SER A 390 2.32 11.25 24.24
N ALA A 391 1.99 12.32 24.98
CA ALA A 391 0.59 12.66 25.30
C ALA A 391 -0.20 13.18 24.08
N LEU A 392 0.47 13.47 22.96
CA LEU A 392 -0.22 13.74 21.70
C LEU A 392 -0.85 12.48 21.10
N TRP A 393 -0.31 11.28 21.39
CA TRP A 393 -0.88 10.05 20.86
C TRP A 393 -2.15 9.71 21.63
N GLY A 394 -3.30 9.82 20.98
CA GLY A 394 -4.63 9.77 21.59
C GLY A 394 -5.21 11.14 21.95
N ALA A 395 -4.53 12.23 21.62
CA ALA A 395 -5.04 13.58 21.87
C ALA A 395 -6.23 13.92 20.97
N GLN A 396 -7.05 14.87 21.43
CA GLN A 396 -8.13 15.48 20.69
C GLN A 396 -7.67 16.82 20.09
N GLY A 397 -8.15 17.12 18.90
CA GLY A 397 -7.80 18.34 18.20
C GLY A 397 -8.78 18.73 17.11
N THR A 398 -8.47 19.86 16.47
CA THR A 398 -9.24 20.38 15.34
C THR A 398 -8.29 20.63 14.18
N ASP A 399 -8.63 20.13 12.99
CA ASP A 399 -7.86 20.40 11.77
C ASP A 399 -8.00 21.85 11.29
N ARG A 400 -7.25 22.20 10.24
CA ARG A 400 -7.28 23.52 9.61
C ARG A 400 -8.68 23.99 9.17
N ARG A 401 -9.60 23.06 8.93
CA ARG A 401 -10.97 23.28 8.43
C ARG A 401 -12.01 23.33 9.53
N GLY A 402 -11.63 23.15 10.79
CA GLY A 402 -12.57 23.13 11.91
C GLY A 402 -13.13 21.73 12.22
N THR A 403 -12.67 20.67 11.56
CA THR A 403 -13.12 19.30 11.82
C THR A 403 -12.49 18.77 13.11
N GLN A 404 -13.30 18.22 14.01
CA GLN A 404 -12.80 17.52 15.19
C GLN A 404 -12.13 16.21 14.79
N LEU A 405 -11.01 15.89 15.43
CA LEU A 405 -10.29 14.64 15.21
C LEU A 405 -9.66 14.11 16.50
N THR A 406 -9.53 12.79 16.55
CA THR A 406 -8.72 12.06 17.51
C THR A 406 -7.43 11.59 16.85
N LEU A 407 -6.29 11.94 17.44
CA LEU A 407 -4.95 11.51 17.04
C LEU A 407 -4.64 10.09 17.55
N GLY A 408 -5.56 9.16 17.31
CA GLY A 408 -5.51 7.79 17.85
C GLY A 408 -4.52 6.86 17.14
N MET A 409 -4.04 7.25 15.96
CA MET A 409 -2.99 6.55 15.24
C MET A 409 -1.67 7.31 15.36
N LEU A 410 -0.55 6.62 15.22
CA LEU A 410 0.80 7.15 15.31
C LEU A 410 1.56 6.83 14.03
N ALA A 411 2.26 7.80 13.46
CA ALA A 411 3.14 7.59 12.32
C ALA A 411 4.53 8.14 12.63
N GLY A 412 5.55 7.30 12.48
CA GLY A 412 6.94 7.74 12.38
C GLY A 412 7.37 7.92 10.93
N ALA A 413 8.66 8.16 10.72
CA ALA A 413 9.25 8.36 9.40
C ALA A 413 10.42 7.40 9.14
N LEU A 414 10.95 7.44 7.93
CA LEU A 414 12.07 6.61 7.49
C LEU A 414 13.26 7.47 7.09
N VAL A 415 14.45 6.91 7.25
CA VAL A 415 15.70 7.38 6.65
C VAL A 415 16.41 6.19 6.03
N ASN A 416 16.96 6.33 4.82
CA ASN A 416 17.69 5.23 4.18
C ASN A 416 19.01 4.94 4.90
N ARG A 417 19.46 3.67 4.87
CA ARG A 417 20.78 3.27 5.37
C ARG A 417 21.92 4.16 4.90
N LYS A 418 21.94 4.46 3.60
CA LYS A 418 22.97 5.26 2.93
C LYS A 418 22.95 6.75 3.29
N ASP A 419 21.85 7.23 3.87
CA ASP A 419 21.61 8.64 4.15
C ASP A 419 21.70 8.98 5.64
N ILE A 420 21.68 7.98 6.53
CA ILE A 420 21.66 8.22 7.99
C ILE A 420 22.88 8.99 8.49
N ASP A 421 24.05 8.79 7.88
CA ASP A 421 25.28 9.49 8.22
C ASP A 421 25.20 11.01 7.95
N LYS A 422 24.30 11.43 7.06
CA LYS A 422 24.02 12.84 6.77
C LYS A 422 23.02 13.45 7.77
N GLY A 423 22.23 12.60 8.44
CA GLY A 423 21.25 13.00 9.46
C GLY A 423 19.97 12.17 9.42
N LEU A 424 19.24 12.15 10.53
CA LEU A 424 17.95 11.44 10.64
C LEU A 424 16.84 12.07 9.80
N PHE A 425 16.92 13.38 9.54
CA PHE A 425 15.87 14.14 8.85
C PHE A 425 16.17 14.32 7.36
N ILE A 426 16.89 13.37 6.77
CA ILE A 426 17.07 13.30 5.31
C ILE A 426 15.91 12.49 4.73
N PRO A 427 15.16 13.03 3.76
CA PRO A 427 14.03 12.33 3.17
C PRO A 427 14.51 11.04 2.48
N ASP A 428 13.80 9.95 2.72
CA ASP A 428 14.04 8.66 2.08
C ASP A 428 13.69 8.68 0.58
N VAL A 429 12.74 9.52 0.20
CA VAL A 429 12.34 9.80 -1.19
C VAL A 429 12.58 11.27 -1.51
N PRO A 430 13.68 11.62 -2.20
CA PRO A 430 13.94 12.98 -2.63
C PRO A 430 13.12 13.37 -3.87
N PHE A 431 13.01 14.67 -4.14
CA PHE A 431 12.47 15.15 -5.41
C PHE A 431 13.27 14.58 -6.61
N PRO A 432 12.59 14.23 -7.71
CA PRO A 432 13.25 13.61 -8.84
C PRO A 432 14.17 14.59 -9.58
N ASP A 433 15.45 14.23 -9.72
CA ASP A 433 16.46 14.97 -10.48
C ASP A 433 16.74 14.32 -11.84
N ARG A 434 15.67 14.01 -12.59
CA ARG A 434 15.76 13.41 -13.92
C ARG A 434 14.72 13.98 -14.87
N PRO A 435 14.96 13.96 -16.18
CA PRO A 435 13.95 14.31 -17.17
C PRO A 435 12.68 13.46 -17.02
N THR A 436 11.53 14.09 -17.23
CA THR A 436 10.20 13.46 -17.29
C THR A 436 10.15 12.48 -18.46
N SER A 437 9.90 11.20 -18.19
CA SER A 437 9.67 10.20 -19.23
C SER A 437 8.26 10.36 -19.84
N PRO A 438 7.97 9.72 -21.00
CA PRO A 438 6.62 9.72 -21.56
C PRO A 438 5.53 9.27 -20.59
N GLU A 439 5.79 8.24 -19.76
CA GLU A 439 4.85 7.79 -18.72
C GLU A 439 4.67 8.85 -17.63
N ASP A 440 5.76 9.49 -17.19
CA ASP A 440 5.70 10.54 -16.15
C ASP A 440 4.88 11.75 -16.62
N MET A 441 4.83 12.05 -17.93
CA MET A 441 3.94 13.09 -18.45
C MET A 441 2.46 12.78 -18.23
N ILE A 442 2.08 11.52 -18.11
CA ILE A 442 0.71 11.10 -17.78
C ILE A 442 0.52 11.04 -16.27
N PHE A 443 1.51 10.50 -15.54
CA PHE A 443 1.41 10.27 -14.10
C PHE A 443 2.79 10.13 -13.46
N PHE A 444 3.17 11.06 -12.59
CA PHE A 444 4.51 11.09 -11.99
C PHE A 444 4.46 11.00 -10.46
N SER A 445 4.07 9.84 -9.91
CA SER A 445 3.83 9.70 -8.46
C SER A 445 5.05 9.98 -7.56
N THR A 446 6.28 9.88 -8.06
CA THR A 446 7.47 10.23 -7.28
C THR A 446 7.46 11.71 -6.85
N LEU A 447 6.90 12.59 -7.68
CA LEU A 447 6.82 14.03 -7.39
C LEU A 447 5.96 14.35 -6.15
N PRO A 448 4.68 13.96 -6.07
CA PRO A 448 3.89 14.16 -4.85
C PRO A 448 4.37 13.29 -3.68
N GLN A 449 5.01 12.14 -3.93
CA GLN A 449 5.62 11.34 -2.87
C GLN A 449 6.72 12.13 -2.16
N ALA A 450 7.69 12.67 -2.90
CA ALA A 450 8.76 13.50 -2.36
C ALA A 450 8.22 14.71 -1.59
N LEU A 451 7.21 15.39 -2.15
CA LEU A 451 6.53 16.50 -1.47
C LEU A 451 5.93 16.06 -0.12
N SER A 452 5.17 14.96 -0.09
CA SER A 452 4.60 14.44 1.15
C SER A 452 5.66 13.93 2.12
N THR A 453 6.76 13.34 1.66
CA THR A 453 7.89 12.93 2.50
C THR A 453 8.49 14.14 3.20
N GLU A 454 8.85 15.19 2.46
CA GLU A 454 9.46 16.39 3.06
C GLU A 454 8.48 17.20 3.93
N ALA A 455 7.24 17.35 3.48
CA ALA A 455 6.25 18.17 4.18
C ALA A 455 5.61 17.46 5.38
N GLU A 456 5.44 16.14 5.34
CA GLU A 456 4.77 15.41 6.40
C GLU A 456 5.77 14.61 7.24
N MET A 457 6.59 13.75 6.62
CA MET A 457 7.48 12.84 7.35
C MET A 457 8.69 13.55 7.97
N MET A 458 9.25 14.56 7.32
CA MET A 458 10.43 15.28 7.80
C MET A 458 10.10 16.49 8.68
N THR A 459 8.82 16.75 8.97
CA THR A 459 8.42 17.88 9.81
C THR A 459 8.96 17.73 11.23
N ARG A 460 9.49 18.83 11.75
CA ARG A 460 9.99 18.94 13.13
C ARG A 460 9.09 19.86 13.92
N TYR A 461 8.94 19.58 15.21
CA TYR A 461 8.28 20.52 16.12
C TYR A 461 9.32 21.43 16.77
N ASN A 462 8.84 22.56 17.29
CA ASN A 462 9.59 23.76 17.66
C ASN A 462 10.10 24.59 16.48
N THR A 463 9.45 24.44 15.32
CA THR A 463 9.60 25.28 14.12
C THR A 463 8.23 25.68 13.59
N ASP A 464 8.10 26.82 12.92
CA ASP A 464 6.90 27.22 12.15
C ASP A 464 5.55 27.21 12.90
N GLY A 465 5.61 27.54 14.20
CA GLY A 465 4.42 27.54 15.06
C GLY A 465 3.77 26.17 15.19
N LEU A 466 4.60 25.12 15.18
CA LEU A 466 4.31 23.77 15.66
C LEU A 466 5.15 23.57 16.91
N ASP A 467 4.53 23.34 18.06
CA ASP A 467 5.21 23.18 19.36
C ASP A 467 5.16 21.74 19.89
N GLY A 468 4.35 20.87 19.30
CA GLY A 468 4.17 19.51 19.78
C GLY A 468 3.39 19.42 21.10
N GLU A 469 2.70 20.49 21.49
CA GLU A 469 1.87 20.54 22.71
C GLU A 469 0.48 21.12 22.42
N HIS A 470 0.43 22.30 21.81
CA HIS A 470 -0.80 22.98 21.39
C HIS A 470 -1.06 22.84 19.90
N THR A 471 -0.02 22.56 19.12
CA THR A 471 -0.07 22.45 17.67
C THR A 471 0.84 21.34 17.16
N CYS A 472 0.32 20.53 16.26
CA CYS A 472 1.06 19.46 15.59
C CYS A 472 0.57 19.32 14.15
N ILE A 473 1.06 18.32 13.41
CA ILE A 473 0.48 17.95 12.12
C ILE A 473 -0.14 16.54 12.17
N GLN A 474 -1.22 16.37 11.44
CA GLN A 474 -1.74 15.03 11.11
C GLN A 474 -1.01 14.48 9.88
N ARG A 475 -0.85 13.16 9.82
CA ARG A 475 -0.24 12.44 8.69
C ARG A 475 -1.29 11.77 7.82
N VAL A 476 -1.11 11.92 6.51
CA VAL A 476 -1.83 11.16 5.49
C VAL A 476 -0.89 10.23 4.76
N HIS A 477 0.29 10.73 4.37
CA HIS A 477 1.33 9.88 3.83
C HIS A 477 1.95 9.06 4.96
N VAL A 478 1.63 7.77 5.00
CA VAL A 478 2.25 6.81 5.92
C VAL A 478 3.03 5.77 5.15
N THR A 479 3.73 4.93 5.90
CA THR A 479 4.50 3.78 5.43
C THR A 479 3.85 2.50 5.96
N GLY A 480 4.07 1.38 5.27
CA GLY A 480 3.58 0.06 5.71
C GLY A 480 4.02 -0.29 7.14
N GLY A 481 5.29 -0.05 7.47
CA GLY A 481 5.85 -0.11 8.82
C GLY A 481 5.87 1.26 9.51
N THR A 482 6.39 1.29 10.74
CA THR A 482 6.54 2.51 11.55
C THR A 482 5.20 3.20 11.87
N THR A 483 4.14 2.41 12.06
CA THR A 483 2.78 2.92 12.37
C THR A 483 2.15 2.24 13.57
N GLY A 484 1.46 3.00 14.41
CA GLY A 484 0.75 2.50 15.57
C GLY A 484 -0.70 2.94 15.67
N VAL A 485 -1.47 2.27 16.50
CA VAL A 485 -2.85 2.66 16.83
C VAL A 485 -3.22 2.21 18.24
N LEU A 486 -3.96 3.06 18.96
CA LEU A 486 -4.48 2.74 20.28
C LEU A 486 -5.65 1.74 20.17
N VAL A 487 -5.71 0.77 21.08
CA VAL A 487 -6.78 -0.25 21.13
C VAL A 487 -8.15 0.42 21.26
N GLU A 488 -8.26 1.48 22.07
CA GLU A 488 -9.50 2.24 22.20
C GLU A 488 -9.92 2.87 20.87
N SER A 489 -8.97 3.43 20.12
CA SER A 489 -9.23 4.01 18.80
C SER A 489 -9.64 2.95 17.77
N LEU A 490 -9.02 1.76 17.81
CA LEU A 490 -9.44 0.62 16.98
C LEU A 490 -10.89 0.23 17.24
N ARG A 491 -11.27 0.06 18.51
CA ARG A 491 -12.62 -0.37 18.89
C ARG A 491 -13.68 0.69 18.57
N ARG A 492 -13.32 1.97 18.69
CA ARG A 492 -14.21 3.11 18.45
C ARG A 492 -14.44 3.38 16.97
N PHE A 493 -13.37 3.50 16.18
CA PHE A 493 -13.46 3.94 14.79
C PHE A 493 -13.46 2.77 13.80
N ARG A 494 -13.01 1.59 14.22
CA ARG A 494 -12.98 0.35 13.43
C ARG A 494 -12.31 0.52 12.06
N PRO A 495 -11.13 1.16 11.97
CA PRO A 495 -10.42 1.26 10.70
C PRO A 495 -9.96 -0.12 10.22
N PHE A 496 -10.00 -0.33 8.91
CA PHE A 496 -9.43 -1.51 8.26
C PHE A 496 -9.00 -1.19 6.84
N THR A 497 -8.12 -2.04 6.30
CA THR A 497 -7.78 -2.05 4.89
C THR A 497 -8.55 -3.17 4.19
N PRO A 498 -9.31 -2.90 3.12
CA PRO A 498 -10.04 -3.94 2.42
C PRO A 498 -9.12 -5.08 1.96
N SER A 499 -9.57 -6.33 2.11
CA SER A 499 -8.74 -7.52 1.90
C SER A 499 -8.23 -7.71 0.48
N PHE A 500 -8.86 -7.05 -0.50
CA PHE A 500 -8.46 -7.04 -1.91
C PHE A 500 -7.36 -6.03 -2.25
N MET A 501 -6.94 -5.18 -1.30
CA MET A 501 -5.85 -4.22 -1.54
C MET A 501 -4.50 -4.92 -1.51
N GLY A 502 -3.90 -5.08 -2.69
CA GLY A 502 -2.58 -5.72 -2.87
C GLY A 502 -1.36 -4.81 -2.79
N ARG A 503 -1.53 -3.51 -2.49
CA ARG A 503 -0.41 -2.56 -2.33
C ARG A 503 -0.89 -1.28 -1.65
N ALA A 504 -0.01 -0.62 -0.90
CA ALA A 504 -0.29 0.62 -0.16
C ALA A 504 -1.47 0.47 0.81
N GLU A 505 -1.48 -0.66 1.50
CA GLU A 505 -2.47 -1.06 2.47
C GLU A 505 -2.60 -0.08 3.63
N ASP A 506 -1.48 0.54 4.03
CA ASP A 506 -1.38 1.60 5.03
C ASP A 506 -2.15 2.85 4.63
N GLN A 507 -2.07 3.22 3.35
CA GLN A 507 -2.79 4.36 2.79
C GLN A 507 -4.27 4.04 2.63
N ALA A 508 -4.62 2.83 2.21
CA ALA A 508 -6.01 2.39 2.13
C ALA A 508 -6.68 2.27 3.52
N TYR A 509 -5.91 2.03 4.58
CA TYR A 509 -6.42 1.90 5.95
C TYR A 509 -7.16 3.16 6.43
N ILE A 510 -6.57 4.34 6.21
CA ILE A 510 -7.16 5.60 6.68
C ILE A 510 -8.44 5.95 5.92
N LEU A 511 -8.53 5.63 4.63
CA LEU A 511 -9.72 5.91 3.81
C LEU A 511 -11.00 5.39 4.48
N SER A 512 -10.91 4.22 5.11
CA SER A 512 -12.00 3.51 5.75
C SER A 512 -12.72 4.27 6.88
N VAL A 513 -12.10 5.35 7.38
CA VAL A 513 -12.61 6.19 8.47
C VAL A 513 -12.74 7.68 8.10
N LEU A 514 -12.53 8.05 6.83
CA LEU A 514 -12.57 9.47 6.40
C LEU A 514 -13.94 9.95 5.90
N SER A 515 -14.87 9.05 5.55
CA SER A 515 -16.16 9.40 4.96
C SER A 515 -17.29 9.65 5.97
N GLY A 516 -17.09 9.40 7.26
CA GLY A 516 -18.11 9.60 8.29
C GLY A 516 -18.38 11.08 8.61
N SER A 517 -19.64 11.39 8.93
CA SER A 517 -20.04 12.70 9.49
C SER A 517 -19.83 12.68 11.00
N GLY A 518 -18.66 13.10 11.47
CA GLY A 518 -18.33 13.10 12.89
C GLY A 518 -16.87 13.41 13.15
N GLU A 519 -16.45 13.10 14.37
CA GLU A 519 -15.03 13.12 14.73
C GLU A 519 -14.25 12.11 13.87
N LYS A 520 -13.10 12.56 13.34
CA LYS A 520 -12.25 11.74 12.48
C LYS A 520 -11.12 11.08 13.27
N LEU A 521 -10.73 9.88 12.87
CA LEU A 521 -9.46 9.29 13.31
C LEU A 521 -8.34 9.76 12.39
N ALA A 522 -7.22 10.18 12.97
CA ALA A 522 -6.04 10.63 12.22
C ALA A 522 -4.74 10.07 12.80
N TYR A 523 -3.70 10.02 11.96
CA TYR A 523 -2.35 9.76 12.40
C TYR A 523 -1.73 11.03 12.98
N LEU A 524 -1.21 10.94 14.20
CA LEU A 524 -0.22 11.87 14.71
C LEU A 524 1.09 11.66 13.96
N HIS A 525 1.65 12.74 13.41
CA HIS A 525 3.09 12.76 13.12
C HIS A 525 3.87 12.82 14.42
N LYS A 526 4.65 11.79 14.74
CA LYS A 526 5.59 11.88 15.86
C LYS A 526 6.93 12.35 15.35
N ASP A 527 7.21 13.63 15.56
CA ASP A 527 8.51 14.21 15.25
C ASP A 527 9.64 13.42 15.94
N GLY A 528 10.66 13.12 15.15
CA GLY A 528 11.84 12.36 15.60
C GLY A 528 11.64 10.86 15.80
N LEU A 529 10.42 10.30 15.69
CA LEU A 529 10.25 8.84 15.63
C LEU A 529 10.61 8.37 14.22
N ILE A 530 11.87 7.97 14.04
CA ILE A 530 12.43 7.61 12.73
C ILE A 530 13.04 6.21 12.80
N MET A 531 12.70 5.36 11.84
CA MET A 531 13.37 4.07 11.63
C MET A 531 14.31 4.15 10.43
N ARG A 532 15.40 3.39 10.48
CA ARG A 532 16.33 3.28 9.37
C ARG A 532 15.86 2.16 8.44
N HIS A 533 15.78 2.45 7.15
CA HIS A 533 15.35 1.51 6.11
C HIS A 533 16.55 0.94 5.36
N ASP A 534 16.73 -0.38 5.45
CA ASP A 534 17.93 -1.07 5.00
C ASP A 534 17.65 -1.98 3.78
N LYS A 535 16.67 -1.59 2.96
CA LYS A 535 16.16 -2.38 1.81
C LYS A 535 17.21 -2.78 0.78
N GLU A 536 18.19 -1.93 0.53
CA GLU A 536 19.23 -2.16 -0.47
C GLU A 536 20.15 -3.34 -0.09
N ASP A 537 20.20 -3.71 1.20
CA ASP A 537 21.07 -4.78 1.71
C ASP A 537 20.51 -6.19 1.47
N PHE A 538 19.20 -6.34 1.21
CA PHE A 538 18.52 -7.65 1.16
C PHE A 538 18.13 -8.14 -0.25
N ALA A 539 18.13 -7.29 -1.28
CA ALA A 539 17.18 -7.50 -2.39
C ALA A 539 17.69 -7.31 -3.83
N ALA A 540 18.98 -7.45 -4.14
CA ALA A 540 19.43 -7.30 -5.54
C ALA A 540 18.78 -8.32 -6.52
N GLU A 541 18.66 -9.59 -6.14
CA GLU A 541 18.08 -10.65 -7.00
C GLU A 541 16.54 -10.67 -6.96
N ALA A 542 15.93 -10.48 -5.79
CA ALA A 542 14.47 -10.47 -5.62
C ALA A 542 13.80 -9.24 -6.28
N ILE A 543 14.46 -8.06 -6.27
CA ILE A 543 13.92 -6.84 -6.91
C ILE A 543 13.79 -7.01 -8.42
N LYS A 544 14.69 -7.76 -9.06
CA LYS A 544 14.64 -7.95 -10.52
C LYS A 544 13.46 -8.85 -10.91
N ALA A 545 13.25 -9.94 -10.18
CA ALA A 545 12.17 -10.91 -10.41
C ALA A 545 10.76 -10.35 -10.13
N SER A 546 10.60 -9.39 -9.19
CA SER A 546 9.29 -8.83 -8.84
C SER A 546 8.95 -7.49 -9.51
N SER A 547 9.85 -6.91 -10.30
CA SER A 547 9.73 -5.56 -10.86
C SER A 547 8.47 -5.34 -11.71
N THR A 548 8.16 -6.26 -12.64
CA THR A 548 6.93 -6.25 -13.45
C THR A 548 5.68 -6.30 -12.57
N GLY A 549 5.67 -7.20 -11.58
CA GLY A 549 4.55 -7.39 -10.65
C GLY A 549 4.25 -6.13 -9.85
N LYS A 550 5.30 -5.43 -9.39
CA LYS A 550 5.23 -4.16 -8.67
C LYS A 550 4.64 -3.04 -9.52
N ILE A 551 5.13 -2.85 -10.75
CA ILE A 551 4.63 -1.78 -11.65
C ILE A 551 3.14 -2.00 -11.97
N ILE A 552 2.75 -3.22 -12.30
CA ILE A 552 1.34 -3.56 -12.56
C ILE A 552 0.48 -3.39 -11.29
N GLY A 553 1.05 -3.69 -10.12
CA GLY A 553 0.40 -3.46 -8.82
C GLY A 553 0.03 -1.99 -8.60
N ASP A 554 0.88 -1.03 -9.00
CA ASP A 554 0.56 0.40 -8.93
C ASP A 554 -0.56 0.81 -9.89
N TYR A 555 -0.74 0.12 -11.03
CA TYR A 555 -1.88 0.35 -11.92
C TYR A 555 -3.18 -0.17 -11.32
N VAL A 556 -3.16 -1.39 -10.78
CA VAL A 556 -4.31 -1.98 -10.06
C VAL A 556 -4.69 -1.11 -8.88
N ARG A 557 -3.70 -0.57 -8.16
CA ARG A 557 -3.91 0.38 -7.06
C ARG A 557 -4.70 1.60 -7.50
N THR A 558 -4.37 2.24 -8.63
CA THR A 558 -5.15 3.38 -9.14
C THR A 558 -6.61 3.02 -9.40
N LEU A 559 -6.88 1.85 -10.02
CA LEU A 559 -8.25 1.39 -10.26
C LEU A 559 -9.00 1.17 -8.93
N TYR A 560 -8.39 0.45 -7.99
CA TYR A 560 -9.01 0.11 -6.72
C TYR A 560 -9.20 1.30 -5.80
N PHE A 561 -8.22 2.21 -5.68
CA PHE A 561 -8.36 3.43 -4.88
C PHE A 561 -9.46 4.34 -5.42
N SER A 562 -9.54 4.48 -6.75
CA SER A 562 -10.58 5.29 -7.40
C SER A 562 -11.98 4.72 -7.17
N ALA A 563 -12.14 3.39 -7.30
CA ALA A 563 -13.40 2.72 -7.01
C ALA A 563 -13.73 2.73 -5.51
N TYR A 564 -12.75 2.51 -4.64
CA TYR A 564 -12.93 2.52 -3.21
C TYR A 564 -13.38 3.90 -2.70
N ALA A 565 -12.77 4.98 -3.19
CA ALA A 565 -13.20 6.34 -2.90
C ALA A 565 -14.68 6.59 -3.25
N ARG A 566 -15.14 6.07 -4.40
CA ARG A 566 -16.55 6.15 -4.84
C ARG A 566 -17.51 5.33 -3.97
N VAL A 567 -17.03 4.23 -3.39
CA VAL A 567 -17.82 3.46 -2.41
C VAL A 567 -18.00 4.25 -1.13
N LEU A 568 -16.94 4.93 -0.67
CA LEU A 568 -16.93 5.67 0.59
C LEU A 568 -17.73 6.97 0.56
N THR A 569 -17.68 7.72 -0.55
CA THR A 569 -18.35 9.02 -0.65
C THR A 569 -18.72 9.38 -2.08
N ARG A 570 -19.77 10.19 -2.22
CA ARG A 570 -20.13 10.83 -3.50
C ARG A 570 -19.29 12.09 -3.77
N ASP A 571 -18.77 12.74 -2.73
CA ASP A 571 -17.92 13.93 -2.83
C ASP A 571 -16.43 13.55 -2.79
N ILE A 572 -15.96 13.00 -3.92
CA ILE A 572 -14.56 12.59 -4.09
C ILE A 572 -13.63 13.79 -3.93
N SER A 573 -14.04 14.99 -4.37
CA SER A 573 -13.22 16.21 -4.25
C SER A 573 -12.92 16.55 -2.80
N THR A 574 -13.89 16.41 -1.89
CA THR A 574 -13.63 16.60 -0.45
C THR A 574 -12.70 15.55 0.13
N LEU A 575 -12.86 14.27 -0.27
CA LEU A 575 -11.96 13.20 0.16
C LEU A 575 -10.52 13.44 -0.34
N LYS A 576 -10.35 13.77 -1.63
CA LYS A 576 -9.04 14.08 -2.23
C LYS A 576 -8.38 15.27 -1.57
N ARG A 577 -9.12 16.34 -1.27
CA ARG A 577 -8.57 17.47 -0.48
C ARG A 577 -8.00 17.09 0.88
N THR A 578 -8.39 15.95 1.46
CA THR A 578 -7.73 15.40 2.66
C THR A 578 -6.52 14.56 2.27
N LEU A 579 -6.62 13.73 1.22
CA LEU A 579 -5.62 12.73 0.86
C LEU A 579 -4.46 13.23 -0.03
N ASP A 580 -4.65 14.33 -0.74
CA ASP A 580 -3.66 14.91 -1.65
C ASP A 580 -2.43 15.40 -0.87
N PRO A 581 -1.22 15.34 -1.47
CA PRO A 581 -0.97 15.02 -2.87
C PRO A 581 -0.65 13.53 -3.12
N PHE A 582 0.11 12.85 -2.26
CA PHE A 582 0.62 11.51 -2.59
C PHE A 582 -0.44 10.42 -2.57
N THR A 583 -1.16 10.21 -1.46
CA THR A 583 -2.22 9.20 -1.39
C THR A 583 -3.34 9.52 -2.38
N GLY A 584 -3.70 10.80 -2.46
CA GLY A 584 -4.76 11.30 -3.32
C GLY A 584 -4.52 11.10 -4.81
N CYS A 585 -3.26 11.09 -5.29
CA CYS A 585 -2.99 10.94 -6.71
C CYS A 585 -3.41 9.57 -7.28
N PHE A 586 -3.51 8.53 -6.44
CA PHE A 586 -4.04 7.22 -6.86
C PHE A 586 -5.57 7.16 -6.93
N ILE A 587 -6.27 8.23 -6.52
CA ILE A 587 -7.72 8.39 -6.69
C ILE A 587 -7.94 9.28 -7.92
N SER A 588 -8.08 8.66 -9.08
CA SER A 588 -8.31 9.36 -10.34
C SER A 588 -9.79 9.48 -10.66
N MET A 589 -10.13 10.56 -11.35
CA MET A 589 -11.45 10.72 -11.97
C MET A 589 -11.52 10.07 -13.36
N LEU A 590 -10.36 9.73 -13.93
CA LEU A 590 -10.16 9.03 -15.20
C LEU A 590 -9.27 7.78 -15.02
N PRO A 591 -9.59 6.87 -14.07
CA PRO A 591 -8.72 5.76 -13.72
C PRO A 591 -8.40 4.82 -14.89
N VAL A 592 -9.37 4.50 -15.76
CA VAL A 592 -9.17 3.60 -16.90
C VAL A 592 -8.22 4.24 -17.91
N THR A 593 -8.44 5.51 -18.23
CA THR A 593 -7.62 6.28 -19.17
C THR A 593 -6.19 6.40 -18.68
N VAL A 594 -5.99 6.83 -17.42
CA VAL A 594 -4.66 7.01 -16.83
C VAL A 594 -3.90 5.68 -16.79
N VAL A 595 -4.52 4.61 -16.29
CA VAL A 595 -3.88 3.29 -16.20
C VAL A 595 -3.50 2.75 -17.58
N SER A 596 -4.39 2.88 -18.57
CA SER A 596 -4.15 2.35 -19.91
C SER A 596 -3.01 3.09 -20.63
N LEU A 597 -2.97 4.42 -20.52
CA LEU A 597 -1.90 5.23 -21.10
C LEU A 597 -0.56 4.91 -20.43
N ARG A 598 -0.52 4.84 -19.08
CA ARG A 598 0.70 4.46 -18.34
C ARG A 598 1.21 3.09 -18.76
N PHE A 599 0.32 2.08 -18.75
CA PHE A 599 0.64 0.72 -19.15
C PHE A 599 1.26 0.67 -20.56
N CYS A 600 0.66 1.34 -21.54
CA CYS A 600 1.14 1.27 -22.91
C CYS A 600 2.45 2.03 -23.14
N LEU A 601 2.64 3.17 -22.48
CA LEU A 601 3.88 3.94 -22.54
C LEU A 601 5.02 3.21 -21.83
N ARG A 602 4.74 2.54 -20.71
CA ARG A 602 5.72 1.71 -20.02
C ARG A 602 6.11 0.50 -20.89
N ALA A 603 5.15 -0.18 -21.50
CA ALA A 603 5.42 -1.28 -22.44
C ALA A 603 6.31 -0.81 -23.59
N ALA A 604 6.02 0.35 -24.20
CA ALA A 604 6.85 0.93 -25.24
C ALA A 604 8.28 1.21 -24.76
N SER A 605 8.45 1.71 -23.54
CA SER A 605 9.78 1.99 -22.97
C SER A 605 10.66 0.75 -22.83
N PHE A 606 10.09 -0.43 -22.53
CA PHE A 606 10.84 -1.68 -22.50
C PHE A 606 11.39 -2.04 -23.88
N PHE A 607 10.57 -1.91 -24.92
CA PHE A 607 10.99 -2.19 -26.29
C PHE A 607 12.02 -1.19 -26.82
N ASP A 608 11.88 0.10 -26.49
CA ASP A 608 12.86 1.14 -26.86
C ASP A 608 14.22 0.93 -26.18
N ALA A 609 14.21 0.41 -24.95
CA ALA A 609 15.42 0.05 -24.21
C ALA A 609 16.04 -1.30 -24.64
N GLY A 610 15.43 -2.02 -25.59
CA GLY A 610 15.89 -3.35 -26.00
C GLY A 610 15.61 -4.47 -24.98
N MET A 611 14.82 -4.20 -23.94
CA MET A 611 14.40 -5.16 -22.91
C MET A 611 13.18 -5.96 -23.41
N VAL A 612 13.40 -6.78 -24.45
CA VAL A 612 12.31 -7.42 -25.21
C VAL A 612 11.51 -8.42 -24.38
N ASP A 613 12.19 -9.29 -23.62
CA ASP A 613 11.52 -10.31 -22.81
C ASP A 613 10.70 -9.68 -21.68
N ASP A 614 11.26 -8.67 -21.01
CA ASP A 614 10.55 -7.88 -19.99
C ASP A 614 9.32 -7.18 -20.59
N GLY A 615 9.43 -6.63 -21.81
CA GLY A 615 8.32 -6.01 -22.52
C GLY A 615 7.19 -7.00 -22.87
N ILE A 616 7.54 -8.22 -23.28
CA ILE A 616 6.56 -9.29 -23.56
C ILE A 616 5.87 -9.71 -22.26
N ASP A 617 6.63 -10.05 -21.22
CA ASP A 617 6.08 -10.47 -19.93
C ASP A 617 5.18 -9.38 -19.33
N PHE A 618 5.65 -8.14 -19.33
CA PHE A 618 4.91 -6.99 -18.83
C PHE A 618 3.55 -6.83 -19.53
N VAL A 619 3.50 -6.93 -20.87
CA VAL A 619 2.22 -6.81 -21.59
C VAL A 619 1.31 -7.98 -21.28
N MET A 620 1.80 -9.22 -21.35
CA MET A 620 0.97 -10.40 -21.16
C MET A 620 0.43 -10.51 -19.73
N THR A 621 1.29 -10.28 -18.74
CA THR A 621 0.89 -10.28 -17.32
C THR A 621 -0.01 -9.08 -17.00
N GLY A 622 0.31 -7.90 -17.55
CA GLY A 622 -0.44 -6.67 -17.33
C GLY A 622 -1.86 -6.72 -17.88
N VAL A 623 -2.05 -7.22 -19.11
CA VAL A 623 -3.38 -7.40 -19.72
C VAL A 623 -4.31 -8.17 -18.80
N ARG A 624 -3.86 -9.32 -18.30
CA ARG A 624 -4.67 -10.20 -17.45
C ARG A 624 -5.02 -9.53 -16.13
N ARG A 625 -4.02 -8.96 -15.43
CA ARG A 625 -4.21 -8.34 -14.11
C ARG A 625 -5.05 -7.07 -14.17
N ILE A 626 -4.82 -6.21 -15.17
CA ILE A 626 -5.59 -4.98 -15.35
C ILE A 626 -7.03 -5.30 -15.76
N ARG A 627 -7.26 -6.28 -16.64
CA ARG A 627 -8.62 -6.73 -16.99
C ARG A 627 -9.38 -7.20 -15.75
N ASN A 628 -8.79 -8.09 -14.96
CA ASN A 628 -9.42 -8.58 -13.72
C ASN A 628 -9.73 -7.44 -12.75
N ALA A 629 -8.84 -6.45 -12.64
CA ALA A 629 -9.07 -5.29 -11.79
C ALA A 629 -10.20 -4.39 -12.31
N LEU A 630 -10.32 -4.20 -13.63
CA LEU A 630 -11.43 -3.47 -14.26
C LEU A 630 -12.77 -4.19 -14.03
N ASP A 631 -12.81 -5.51 -14.22
CA ASP A 631 -14.01 -6.33 -14.00
C ASP A 631 -14.45 -6.31 -12.52
N PHE A 632 -13.48 -6.35 -11.59
CA PHE A 632 -13.76 -6.31 -10.16
C PHE A 632 -14.27 -4.95 -9.68
N SER A 633 -13.74 -3.85 -10.24
CA SER A 633 -13.98 -2.48 -9.77
C SER A 633 -15.05 -1.71 -10.55
N GLY A 634 -15.42 -2.18 -11.75
CA GLY A 634 -16.30 -1.49 -12.68
C GLY A 634 -17.78 -1.48 -12.28
N GLY A 635 -18.45 -0.34 -12.52
CA GLY A 635 -19.89 -0.15 -12.33
C GLY A 635 -20.32 0.27 -10.92
N GLU A 636 -21.58 0.71 -10.77
CA GLU A 636 -22.10 1.21 -9.48
C GLU A 636 -22.27 0.11 -8.42
N ASN A 637 -22.61 -1.11 -8.84
CA ASN A 637 -22.78 -2.31 -8.00
C ASN A 637 -21.63 -3.31 -8.19
N SER A 638 -20.39 -2.79 -8.30
CA SER A 638 -19.19 -3.59 -8.54
C SER A 638 -18.96 -4.65 -7.46
N LEU A 639 -18.21 -5.71 -7.82
CA LEU A 639 -17.77 -6.74 -6.86
C LEU A 639 -16.93 -6.12 -5.73
N LEU A 640 -16.14 -5.07 -6.05
CA LEU A 640 -15.39 -4.29 -5.07
C LEU A 640 -16.30 -3.65 -4.02
N ARG A 641 -17.42 -3.03 -4.42
CA ARG A 641 -18.40 -2.47 -3.48
C ARG A 641 -18.94 -3.56 -2.55
N GLN A 642 -19.37 -4.69 -3.12
CA GLN A 642 -19.93 -5.80 -2.36
C GLN A 642 -18.92 -6.37 -1.36
N ALA A 643 -17.66 -6.54 -1.79
CA ALA A 643 -16.57 -6.98 -0.93
C ALA A 643 -16.34 -6.00 0.23
N TYR A 644 -16.25 -4.69 -0.07
CA TYR A 644 -16.08 -3.67 0.97
C TYR A 644 -17.23 -3.69 2.00
N GLU A 645 -18.49 -3.71 1.53
CA GLU A 645 -19.66 -3.69 2.40
C GLU A 645 -19.73 -4.96 3.26
N LYS A 646 -19.42 -6.14 2.70
CA LYS A 646 -19.31 -7.40 3.46
C LYS A 646 -18.21 -7.31 4.53
N GLU A 647 -17.03 -6.82 4.17
CA GLU A 647 -15.92 -6.71 5.10
C GLU A 647 -16.19 -5.70 6.21
N ARG A 648 -16.88 -4.59 5.90
CA ARG A 648 -17.32 -3.61 6.90
C ARG A 648 -18.21 -4.25 7.95
N GLN A 649 -19.21 -5.01 7.52
CA GLN A 649 -20.07 -5.76 8.44
C GLN A 649 -19.28 -6.79 9.26
N GLY A 650 -18.30 -7.46 8.65
CA GLY A 650 -17.42 -8.41 9.32
C GLY A 650 -16.59 -7.77 10.43
N TRP A 651 -15.95 -6.64 10.15
CA TRP A 651 -15.17 -5.90 11.14
C TRP A 651 -16.05 -5.31 12.25
N ASP A 652 -17.24 -4.81 11.91
CA ASP A 652 -18.19 -4.35 12.92
C ASP A 652 -18.58 -5.48 13.88
N LEU A 653 -18.92 -6.65 13.33
CA LEU A 653 -19.22 -7.84 14.12
C LEU A 653 -18.04 -8.26 15.01
N TYR A 654 -16.82 -8.25 14.47
CA TYR A 654 -15.61 -8.58 15.23
C TYR A 654 -15.46 -7.69 16.49
N TYR A 655 -15.56 -6.37 16.34
CA TYR A 655 -15.41 -5.45 17.47
C TYR A 655 -16.59 -5.47 18.44
N ASP A 656 -17.81 -5.72 17.94
CA ASP A 656 -18.98 -5.93 18.79
C ASP A 656 -18.81 -7.19 19.66
N VAL A 657 -18.30 -8.29 19.08
CA VAL A 657 -18.05 -9.56 19.79
C VAL A 657 -17.02 -9.37 20.89
N LEU A 658 -15.92 -8.69 20.57
CA LEU A 658 -14.90 -8.37 21.57
C LEU A 658 -15.47 -7.53 22.72
N SER A 659 -16.32 -6.55 22.42
CA SER A 659 -16.94 -5.71 23.45
C SER A 659 -17.91 -6.50 24.34
N ALA A 660 -18.66 -7.45 23.77
CA ALA A 660 -19.50 -8.35 24.55
C ALA A 660 -18.69 -9.30 25.44
N LEU A 661 -17.59 -9.84 24.91
CA LEU A 661 -16.66 -10.69 25.68
C LEU A 661 -16.04 -9.96 26.86
N GLU A 662 -15.60 -8.71 26.67
CA GLU A 662 -15.08 -7.88 27.75
C GLU A 662 -16.12 -7.67 28.87
N GLN A 663 -17.36 -7.38 28.50
CA GLN A 663 -18.46 -7.25 29.47
C GLN A 663 -18.75 -8.55 30.20
N GLY A 664 -18.71 -9.68 29.49
CA GLY A 664 -18.89 -11.01 30.06
C GLY A 664 -17.81 -11.37 31.09
N LEU A 665 -16.54 -11.10 30.74
CA LEU A 665 -15.40 -11.28 31.63
C LEU A 665 -15.50 -10.38 32.87
N ALA A 666 -15.95 -9.13 32.70
CA ALA A 666 -16.16 -8.21 33.83
C ALA A 666 -17.26 -8.68 34.79
N ARG A 667 -18.23 -9.46 34.29
CA ARG A 667 -19.30 -10.09 35.09
C ARG A 667 -18.93 -11.48 35.61
N ASP A 668 -17.71 -11.95 35.33
CA ASP A 668 -17.22 -13.27 35.69
C ASP A 668 -18.12 -14.41 35.16
N ASP A 669 -18.70 -14.22 33.96
CA ASP A 669 -19.59 -15.23 33.39
C ASP A 669 -18.79 -16.49 32.96
N ALA A 670 -19.41 -17.67 33.11
CA ALA A 670 -18.71 -18.93 32.86
C ALA A 670 -18.31 -19.12 31.39
N PHE A 671 -19.11 -18.59 30.46
CA PHE A 671 -18.89 -18.74 29.03
C PHE A 671 -17.65 -17.97 28.57
N SER A 672 -17.56 -16.67 28.87
CA SER A 672 -16.43 -15.80 28.56
C SER A 672 -15.13 -16.28 29.20
N ARG A 673 -15.17 -16.86 30.41
CA ARG A 673 -13.99 -17.52 31.00
C ARG A 673 -13.51 -18.70 30.16
N GLY A 674 -14.42 -19.58 29.75
CA GLY A 674 -14.10 -20.70 28.86
C GLY A 674 -13.56 -20.24 27.51
N ILE A 675 -14.17 -19.21 26.91
CA ILE A 675 -13.68 -18.60 25.66
C ILE A 675 -12.28 -18.01 25.83
N ARG A 676 -12.00 -17.36 26.95
CA ARG A 676 -10.67 -16.81 27.24
C ARG A 676 -9.61 -17.90 27.39
N GLU A 677 -9.94 -19.00 28.06
CA GLU A 677 -9.05 -20.17 28.17
C GLU A 677 -8.77 -20.79 26.80
N GLU A 678 -9.80 -20.94 25.98
CA GLU A 678 -9.68 -21.43 24.61
C GLU A 678 -8.79 -20.52 23.75
N ALA A 679 -9.02 -19.20 23.79
CA ALA A 679 -8.19 -18.22 23.08
C ALA A 679 -6.72 -18.28 23.53
N ARG A 680 -6.47 -18.40 24.84
CA ARG A 680 -5.11 -18.55 25.38
C ARG A 680 -4.44 -19.85 24.94
N ALA A 681 -5.19 -20.96 24.86
CA ALA A 681 -4.68 -22.23 24.38
C ALA A 681 -4.26 -22.16 22.91
N ILE A 682 -5.09 -21.54 22.06
CA ILE A 682 -4.78 -21.35 20.63
C ILE A 682 -3.56 -20.44 20.47
N ILE A 683 -3.57 -19.26 21.11
CA ILE A 683 -2.47 -18.28 21.01
C ILE A 683 -1.17 -18.84 21.59
N GLY A 684 -1.24 -19.68 22.63
CA GLY A 684 -0.07 -20.39 23.17
C GLY A 684 0.63 -21.28 22.14
N GLN A 685 -0.09 -21.84 21.18
CA GLN A 685 0.49 -22.66 20.09
C GLN A 685 1.22 -21.81 19.04
N CYS A 686 0.91 -20.52 18.96
CA CYS A 686 1.58 -19.57 18.08
C CYS A 686 2.95 -19.14 18.64
N LEU A 687 3.23 -19.37 19.93
CA LEU A 687 4.51 -19.01 20.55
C LEU A 687 5.66 -19.84 19.96
N ILE A 688 6.69 -19.17 19.44
CA ILE A 688 7.90 -19.82 18.91
C ILE A 688 9.07 -19.75 19.91
N THR A 689 9.05 -18.81 20.85
CA THR A 689 10.13 -18.66 21.83
C THR A 689 10.15 -19.82 22.83
N PRO A 690 11.34 -20.27 23.26
CA PRO A 690 11.49 -21.36 24.22
C PRO A 690 10.79 -21.14 25.56
#